data_AF-A0A9D2SDF5-F1
#
_entry.id   AF-A0A9D2SDF5-F1
#
_cell.length_a   1.000
_cell.length_b   1.000
_cell.length_c   1.000
_cell.angle_alpha   90.00
_cell.angle_beta   90.00
_cell.angle_gamma   90.00
#
_symmetry.space_group_name_H-M   'P 1'
#
loop_
_entity.id
_entity.type
_entity.pdbx_description
1 polymer ?
#
loop_
_entity_poly.entity_id
_entity_poly.type
_entity_poly.pdbx_seq_one_letter_code
_entity_poly.pdbx_strand_id
1 'polypeptide(L)'
;MTEGIKIATIGGGSSYTPELIEGFLRRYDSLPVRELWLVDVPEGQAKLEIVAGLAKRMVKRAGVPMRIITTLDRRAALKGADFVTTQLRVGQLQARIKDERIPLSHGILGQETNGAGGLFNGLRTIPVIMDICRDMQELCPDAWLINFTNPVGMVMEGIHRYTGFRKIIGLCNVPIGMHKAIASLLNRKEDGVSVKFGGLNHMVFATQVIVDGQDVTKKVLRIWGDQSVKNIKGVVWNPDFIQELGVLPCSYHRYYYMTREYLEEELDQYSRHEVRAEFVKGVEDKLFKLYQDETLCEKPKLLEERGGAFYSDAACSLIDSIHNDRGDIQVVNTVNNGAIDNFGPDEIVEVSCKITKDGPVPIRIGSLPRAVDGLVSQIKSFEIAGSAAAVTGDRKKALLALMINPLVMSQKTAQIVLDELLEAHKDYLPLFFPKIRKMNVQEARNRRLWQLFRETVERGELACEGIEENAFYEKLFSPGEGVIPVVYGEENGNGFACGCRDEIQGKNFLTLVLVKERERGKGLGRKLTEALEKEFCSECEEKEAPAVMEISFFNPVTFSWKIPGKEANHPNMPGVDMGSETMAFLEAVGYETFAVQNAYYLSLNDYVPDETMNRKKEELSQAGISFEIYRPGWHTGMQELLKGLGNRSWEREILAEPDTDAGGRPIIVPVQGKRVLGFAGPVEVEKSGRGYFAGIGIAPSSRGKGVAKVLFAELCGCLKEKGARFMTLFTGENNPARNIYEAAGFRAVKSFADMRKTPES
;
A
#
# COMPACT_ATOMS: atom_id res chain seq x y z
N MET A 1 -10.06 24.55 38.88
CA MET A 1 -10.88 23.55 38.16
C MET A 1 -9.89 22.66 37.44
N THR A 2 -9.81 21.38 37.77
CA THR A 2 -9.03 20.43 36.96
C THR A 2 -9.59 20.47 35.54
N GLU A 3 -8.75 20.72 34.54
CA GLU A 3 -9.18 20.72 33.14
C GLU A 3 -9.64 19.30 32.79
N GLY A 4 -10.96 19.05 32.78
CA GLY A 4 -11.50 17.73 32.50
C GLY A 4 -11.21 17.27 31.07
N ILE A 5 -11.38 15.97 30.84
CA ILE A 5 -10.85 15.23 29.68
C ILE A 5 -11.69 15.47 28.43
N LYS A 6 -11.04 15.64 27.29
CA LYS A 6 -11.67 15.65 25.96
C LYS A 6 -11.46 14.30 25.28
N ILE A 7 -12.56 13.65 24.89
CA ILE A 7 -12.56 12.38 24.16
C ILE A 7 -13.22 12.58 22.80
N ALA A 8 -12.59 12.09 21.73
CA ALA A 8 -13.18 12.03 20.40
C ALA A 8 -13.52 10.57 20.03
N THR A 9 -14.77 10.30 19.66
CA THR A 9 -15.24 8.98 19.22
C THR A 9 -15.58 9.02 17.73
N ILE A 10 -14.76 8.34 16.93
CA ILE A 10 -14.95 8.20 15.48
C ILE A 10 -15.82 6.96 15.22
N GLY A 11 -16.94 7.16 14.52
CA GLY A 11 -18.04 6.20 14.45
C GLY A 11 -19.10 6.46 15.54
N GLY A 12 -19.36 7.72 15.87
CA GLY A 12 -20.29 8.14 16.91
C GLY A 12 -21.75 7.72 16.65
N GLY A 13 -22.15 7.49 15.40
CA GLY A 13 -23.47 6.97 15.02
C GLY A 13 -23.64 5.45 15.21
N SER A 14 -22.67 4.77 15.81
CA SER A 14 -22.80 3.36 16.19
C SER A 14 -23.95 3.14 17.17
N SER A 15 -24.64 2.02 17.03
CA SER A 15 -25.65 1.57 18.01
C SER A 15 -25.03 1.23 19.38
N TYR A 16 -23.70 1.06 19.48
CA TYR A 16 -23.03 0.85 20.77
C TYR A 16 -22.72 2.12 21.55
N THR A 17 -22.78 3.30 20.93
CA THR A 17 -22.43 4.55 21.62
C THR A 17 -23.14 4.74 22.96
N PRO A 18 -24.44 4.40 23.15
CA PRO A 18 -25.07 4.47 24.47
C PRO A 18 -24.39 3.62 25.55
N GLU A 19 -23.78 2.48 25.20
CA GLU A 19 -22.98 1.69 26.14
C GLU A 19 -21.68 2.42 26.52
N LEU A 20 -21.06 3.14 25.59
CA LEU A 20 -19.89 3.98 25.85
C LEU A 20 -20.23 5.15 26.77
N ILE A 21 -21.37 5.82 26.55
CA ILE A 21 -21.87 6.87 27.44
C ILE A 21 -22.10 6.33 28.84
N GLU A 22 -22.80 5.19 28.96
CA GLU A 22 -23.01 4.51 30.25
C GLU A 22 -21.68 4.22 30.96
N GLY A 23 -20.68 3.72 30.23
CA GLY A 23 -19.36 3.41 30.77
C GLY A 23 -18.62 4.63 31.33
N PHE A 24 -18.66 5.78 30.63
CA PHE A 24 -18.07 7.03 31.11
C PHE A 24 -18.84 7.62 32.29
N LEU A 25 -20.18 7.57 32.27
CA LEU A 25 -21.00 8.05 33.37
C LEU A 25 -20.73 7.28 34.67
N ARG A 26 -20.57 5.95 34.60
CA ARG A 26 -20.22 5.12 35.76
C ARG A 26 -18.85 5.44 36.36
N ARG A 27 -17.96 6.04 35.58
CA ARG A 27 -16.57 6.34 35.97
C ARG A 27 -16.31 7.84 36.09
N TYR A 28 -17.35 8.68 36.06
CA TYR A 28 -17.18 10.13 35.97
C TYR A 28 -16.32 10.73 37.09
N ASP A 29 -16.42 10.18 38.31
CA ASP A 29 -15.67 10.65 39.48
C ASP A 29 -14.15 10.41 39.35
N SER A 30 -13.73 9.31 38.70
CA SER A 30 -12.31 9.01 38.44
C SER A 30 -11.83 9.44 37.06
N LEU A 31 -12.76 9.64 36.13
CA LEU A 31 -12.51 10.04 34.75
C LEU A 31 -13.46 11.19 34.37
N PRO A 32 -13.14 12.45 34.75
CA PRO A 32 -14.03 13.59 34.56
C PRO A 32 -14.04 14.05 33.10
N VAL A 33 -14.80 13.35 32.26
CA VAL A 33 -14.97 13.68 30.83
C VAL A 33 -15.74 15.00 30.70
N ARG A 34 -15.03 16.05 30.27
CA ARG A 34 -15.58 17.39 30.05
C ARG A 34 -16.26 17.50 28.69
N GLU A 35 -15.66 16.91 27.67
CA GLU A 35 -16.18 16.92 26.30
C GLU A 35 -16.10 15.52 25.69
N LEU A 36 -17.23 15.05 25.17
CA LEU A 36 -17.29 13.86 24.33
C LEU A 36 -17.76 14.27 22.94
N TRP A 37 -16.85 14.20 21.98
CA TRP A 37 -17.09 14.51 20.58
C TRP A 37 -17.45 13.24 19.82
N LEU A 38 -18.68 13.16 19.33
CA LEU A 38 -19.17 12.07 18.50
C LEU A 38 -19.03 12.47 17.03
N VAL A 39 -18.21 11.73 16.30
CA VAL A 39 -17.86 12.02 14.90
C VAL A 39 -18.37 10.92 14.00
N ASP A 40 -18.99 11.28 12.88
CA ASP A 40 -19.35 10.33 11.83
C ASP A 40 -19.14 10.94 10.44
N VAL A 41 -19.43 10.15 9.40
CA VAL A 41 -19.39 10.59 8.00
C VAL A 41 -20.78 11.07 7.55
N PRO A 42 -20.92 11.81 6.44
CA PRO A 42 -22.22 12.26 5.94
C PRO A 42 -23.26 11.13 5.81
N GLU A 43 -22.84 9.94 5.36
CA GLU A 43 -23.72 8.77 5.22
C GLU A 43 -24.20 8.19 6.57
N GLY A 44 -23.55 8.56 7.68
CA GLY A 44 -23.90 8.16 9.05
C GLY A 44 -24.60 9.25 9.85
N GLN A 45 -24.77 10.45 9.30
CA GLN A 45 -25.27 11.63 10.03
C GLN A 45 -26.62 11.37 10.73
N ALA A 46 -27.59 10.77 10.04
CA ALA A 46 -28.89 10.47 10.63
C ALA A 46 -28.79 9.54 11.86
N LYS A 47 -27.89 8.55 11.82
CA LYS A 47 -27.64 7.66 12.97
C LYS A 47 -26.96 8.40 14.10
N LEU A 48 -25.98 9.26 13.77
CA LEU A 48 -25.28 10.11 14.74
C LEU A 48 -26.26 11.00 15.51
N GLU A 49 -27.19 11.66 14.83
CA GLU A 49 -28.18 12.54 15.44
C GLU A 49 -29.09 11.80 16.43
N ILE A 50 -29.61 10.63 16.03
CA ILE A 50 -30.46 9.77 16.88
C ILE A 50 -29.71 9.36 18.16
N VAL A 51 -28.50 8.84 17.99
CA VAL A 51 -27.67 8.34 19.09
C VAL A 51 -27.23 9.47 20.01
N ALA A 52 -26.84 10.63 19.46
CA ALA A 52 -26.48 11.81 20.23
C ALA A 52 -27.67 12.35 21.04
N GLY A 53 -28.89 12.23 20.52
CA GLY A 53 -30.13 12.52 21.26
C GLY A 53 -30.24 11.72 22.55
N LEU A 54 -30.11 10.39 22.47
CA LEU A 54 -30.11 9.53 23.65
C LEU A 54 -28.93 9.82 24.58
N ALA A 55 -27.72 10.00 24.04
CA ALA A 55 -26.52 10.33 24.82
C ALA A 55 -26.72 11.59 25.68
N LYS A 56 -27.26 12.67 25.09
CA LYS A 56 -27.56 13.93 25.81
C LYS A 56 -28.57 13.71 26.94
N ARG A 57 -29.60 12.87 26.73
CA ARG A 57 -30.59 12.53 27.76
C ARG A 57 -29.97 11.73 28.91
N MET A 58 -29.12 10.75 28.60
CA MET A 58 -28.39 9.97 29.60
C MET A 58 -27.50 10.86 30.48
N VAL A 59 -26.71 11.75 29.86
CA VAL A 59 -25.85 12.70 30.59
C VAL A 59 -26.67 13.65 31.46
N LYS A 60 -27.76 14.21 30.91
CA LYS A 60 -28.66 15.10 31.67
C LYS A 60 -29.27 14.39 32.88
N ARG A 61 -29.69 13.14 32.74
CA ARG A 61 -30.24 12.32 33.83
C ARG A 61 -29.20 12.03 34.92
N ALA A 62 -27.94 11.81 34.54
CA ALA A 62 -26.85 11.58 35.48
C ALA A 62 -26.43 12.85 36.23
N GLY A 63 -26.77 14.04 35.75
CA GLY A 63 -26.50 15.30 36.44
C GLY A 63 -25.03 15.74 36.41
N VAL A 64 -24.24 15.22 35.46
CA VAL A 64 -22.80 15.55 35.32
C VAL A 64 -22.56 16.60 34.23
N PRO A 65 -21.56 17.49 34.36
CA PRO A 65 -21.29 18.56 33.41
C PRO A 65 -20.51 18.11 32.15
N MET A 66 -20.79 16.91 31.62
CA MET A 66 -20.21 16.41 30.37
C MET A 66 -20.92 17.04 29.16
N ARG A 67 -20.16 17.57 28.19
CA ARG A 67 -20.73 18.10 26.94
C ARG A 67 -20.67 17.06 25.82
N ILE A 68 -21.83 16.70 25.27
CA ILE A 68 -21.94 15.88 24.05
C ILE A 68 -21.95 16.80 22.83
N ILE A 69 -20.94 16.67 21.98
CA ILE A 69 -20.76 17.48 20.76
C ILE A 69 -20.76 16.54 19.55
N THR A 70 -21.46 16.91 18.48
CA THR A 70 -21.53 16.13 17.25
C THR A 70 -20.90 16.90 16.10
N THR A 71 -20.14 16.24 15.23
CA THR A 71 -19.56 16.85 14.04
C THR A 71 -19.34 15.80 12.94
N LEU A 72 -19.30 16.25 11.69
CA LEU A 72 -18.82 15.45 10.56
C LEU A 72 -17.36 15.79 10.19
N ASP A 73 -16.82 16.86 10.75
CA ASP A 73 -15.41 17.22 10.65
C ASP A 73 -14.63 16.58 11.81
N ARG A 74 -13.93 15.48 11.51
CA ARG A 74 -13.11 14.78 12.51
C ARG A 74 -11.94 15.64 13.00
N ARG A 75 -11.38 16.52 12.19
CA ARG A 75 -10.20 17.32 12.58
C ARG A 75 -10.56 18.30 13.69
N ALA A 76 -11.75 18.91 13.64
CA ALA A 76 -12.28 19.72 14.74
C ALA A 76 -12.41 18.93 16.05
N ALA A 77 -12.88 17.68 15.98
CA ALA A 77 -13.00 16.81 17.15
C ALA A 77 -11.63 16.38 17.71
N LEU A 78 -10.67 16.07 16.84
CA LEU A 78 -9.33 15.60 17.22
C LEU A 78 -8.50 16.68 17.91
N LYS A 79 -8.63 17.95 17.51
CA LYS A 79 -7.82 19.06 18.05
C LYS A 79 -7.83 19.10 19.59
N GLY A 80 -6.69 18.81 20.21
CA GLY A 80 -6.52 18.80 21.66
C GLY A 80 -7.33 17.74 22.41
N ALA A 81 -7.69 16.62 21.75
CA ALA A 81 -8.24 15.46 22.46
C ALA A 81 -7.16 14.76 23.30
N ASP A 82 -7.55 14.21 24.44
CA ASP A 82 -6.68 13.39 25.32
C ASP A 82 -6.76 11.90 24.94
N PHE A 83 -7.95 11.47 24.50
CA PHE A 83 -8.20 10.13 24.01
C PHE A 83 -9.03 10.17 22.73
N VAL A 84 -8.72 9.27 21.81
CA VAL A 84 -9.50 9.04 20.60
C VAL A 84 -9.95 7.60 20.61
N THR A 85 -11.21 7.36 20.29
CA THR A 85 -11.78 6.01 20.21
C THR A 85 -12.31 5.75 18.82
N THR A 86 -12.10 4.56 18.26
CA THR A 86 -12.63 4.17 16.95
C THR A 86 -13.57 2.98 17.07
N GLN A 87 -14.82 3.19 16.64
CA GLN A 87 -15.88 2.18 16.56
C GLN A 87 -16.62 2.28 15.21
N LEU A 88 -15.91 2.73 14.18
CA LEU A 88 -16.43 2.92 12.83
C LEU A 88 -16.56 1.58 12.09
N ARG A 89 -17.34 1.58 11.01
CA ARG A 89 -17.44 0.47 10.05
C ARG A 89 -17.47 0.99 8.63
N VAL A 90 -16.35 0.84 7.92
CA VAL A 90 -16.25 1.27 6.52
C VAL A 90 -17.18 0.44 5.64
N GLY A 91 -18.15 1.10 5.00
CA GLY A 91 -19.21 0.48 4.20
C GLY A 91 -20.43 -0.01 4.97
N GLN A 92 -20.50 0.28 6.28
CA GLN A 92 -21.62 -0.06 7.17
C GLN A 92 -22.00 -1.56 7.13
N LEU A 93 -23.20 -1.92 7.60
CA LEU A 93 -23.67 -3.32 7.57
C LEU A 93 -23.86 -3.86 6.15
N GLN A 94 -24.05 -3.00 5.14
CA GLN A 94 -24.18 -3.45 3.76
C GLN A 94 -22.89 -4.05 3.21
N ALA A 95 -21.72 -3.48 3.55
CA ALA A 95 -20.45 -4.12 3.24
C ALA A 95 -20.28 -5.45 4.01
N ARG A 96 -20.62 -5.48 5.29
CA ARG A 96 -20.57 -6.72 6.09
C ARG A 96 -21.44 -7.84 5.52
N ILE A 97 -22.65 -7.54 5.03
CA ILE A 97 -23.51 -8.53 4.37
C ILE A 97 -22.78 -9.15 3.17
N LYS A 98 -22.04 -8.36 2.38
CA LYS A 98 -21.24 -8.87 1.26
C LYS A 98 -20.05 -9.71 1.74
N ASP A 99 -19.37 -9.27 2.81
CA ASP A 99 -18.26 -10.00 3.45
C ASP A 99 -18.69 -11.41 3.90
N GLU A 100 -19.94 -11.58 4.32
CA GLU A 100 -20.48 -12.86 4.76
C GLU A 100 -21.06 -13.66 3.58
N ARG A 101 -21.88 -13.04 2.72
CA ARG A 101 -22.62 -13.75 1.67
C ARG A 101 -21.77 -14.24 0.50
N ILE A 102 -20.77 -13.47 0.05
CA ILE A 102 -19.96 -13.86 -1.12
C ILE A 102 -19.13 -15.11 -0.81
N PRO A 103 -18.38 -15.22 0.30
CA PRO A 103 -17.71 -16.47 0.63
C PRO A 103 -18.67 -17.67 0.74
N LEU A 104 -19.84 -17.48 1.38
CA LEU A 104 -20.85 -18.53 1.53
C LEU A 104 -21.42 -19.02 0.20
N SER A 105 -21.59 -18.14 -0.80
CA SER A 105 -22.04 -18.56 -2.13
C SER A 105 -21.06 -19.48 -2.85
N HIS A 106 -19.80 -19.54 -2.39
CA HIS A 106 -18.75 -20.42 -2.92
C HIS A 106 -18.41 -21.59 -1.98
N GLY A 107 -19.24 -21.84 -0.95
CA GLY A 107 -19.09 -22.97 -0.06
C GLY A 107 -17.92 -22.85 0.93
N ILE A 108 -17.53 -21.63 1.29
CA ILE A 108 -16.56 -21.35 2.36
C ILE A 108 -17.16 -20.40 3.40
N LEU A 109 -16.62 -20.38 4.62
CA LEU A 109 -17.15 -19.57 5.72
C LEU A 109 -17.14 -18.07 5.40
N GLY A 110 -18.21 -17.39 5.80
CA GLY A 110 -18.40 -15.95 5.58
C GLY A 110 -18.57 -15.23 6.90
N GLN A 111 -17.53 -14.51 7.34
CA GLN A 111 -17.49 -13.92 8.68
C GLN A 111 -16.78 -12.56 8.69
N GLU A 112 -17.24 -11.64 9.55
CA GLU A 112 -16.80 -10.22 9.63
C GLU A 112 -15.28 -10.00 9.83
N THR A 113 -14.61 -10.88 10.58
CA THR A 113 -13.22 -10.73 11.02
C THR A 113 -12.34 -11.94 10.69
N ASN A 114 -12.92 -13.02 10.19
CA ASN A 114 -12.22 -14.27 9.86
C ASN A 114 -12.38 -14.59 8.37
N GLY A 115 -11.44 -15.33 7.81
CA GLY A 115 -11.48 -15.75 6.41
C GLY A 115 -11.48 -14.57 5.43
N ALA A 116 -12.17 -14.76 4.29
CA ALA A 116 -12.22 -13.77 3.23
C ALA A 116 -12.95 -12.48 3.65
N GLY A 117 -14.06 -12.59 4.37
CA GLY A 117 -14.77 -11.41 4.89
C GLY A 117 -13.91 -10.58 5.85
N GLY A 118 -13.18 -11.26 6.75
CA GLY A 118 -12.21 -10.62 7.64
C GLY A 118 -11.11 -9.85 6.92
N LEU A 119 -10.54 -10.46 5.86
CA LEU A 119 -9.54 -9.79 5.03
C LEU A 119 -10.12 -8.50 4.44
N PHE A 120 -11.27 -8.57 3.77
CA PHE A 120 -11.86 -7.41 3.10
C PHE A 120 -12.33 -6.32 4.05
N ASN A 121 -12.76 -6.67 5.25
CA ASN A 121 -12.99 -5.71 6.32
C ASN A 121 -11.69 -4.97 6.69
N GLY A 122 -10.57 -5.70 6.82
CA GLY A 122 -9.24 -5.11 7.02
C GLY A 122 -8.80 -4.20 5.88
N LEU A 123 -8.94 -4.64 4.62
CA LEU A 123 -8.57 -3.88 3.42
C LEU A 123 -9.29 -2.53 3.33
N ARG A 124 -10.56 -2.46 3.75
CA ARG A 124 -11.33 -1.20 3.80
C ARG A 124 -10.95 -0.31 4.98
N THR A 125 -10.58 -0.93 6.10
CA THR A 125 -10.46 -0.25 7.41
C THR A 125 -9.08 0.33 7.64
N ILE A 126 -8.01 -0.41 7.35
CA ILE A 126 -6.63 -0.01 7.64
C ILE A 126 -6.29 1.37 7.06
N PRO A 127 -6.60 1.68 5.79
CA PRO A 127 -6.31 3.00 5.23
C PRO A 127 -7.01 4.13 5.99
N VAL A 128 -8.25 3.93 6.42
CA VAL A 128 -9.01 4.94 7.18
C VAL A 128 -8.42 5.15 8.58
N ILE A 129 -7.98 4.09 9.26
CA ILE A 129 -7.33 4.22 10.57
C ILE A 129 -5.95 4.89 10.42
N MET A 130 -5.21 4.63 9.34
CA MET A 130 -3.96 5.34 9.05
C MET A 130 -4.20 6.85 8.86
N ASP A 131 -5.27 7.24 8.16
CA ASP A 131 -5.64 8.66 7.99
C ASP A 131 -5.95 9.33 9.34
N ILE A 132 -6.66 8.63 10.22
CA ILE A 132 -6.94 9.09 11.58
C ILE A 132 -5.64 9.24 12.38
N CYS A 133 -4.72 8.28 12.30
CA CYS A 133 -3.43 8.36 12.97
C CYS A 133 -2.62 9.58 12.50
N ARG A 134 -2.61 9.88 11.19
CA ARG A 134 -1.93 11.06 10.65
C ARG A 134 -2.52 12.36 11.19
N ASP A 135 -3.85 12.49 11.21
CA ASP A 135 -4.51 13.66 11.80
C ASP A 135 -4.23 13.79 13.31
N MET A 136 -4.19 12.67 14.04
CA MET A 136 -3.85 12.68 15.47
C MET A 136 -2.42 13.15 15.72
N GLN A 137 -1.44 12.72 14.92
CA GLN A 137 -0.05 13.17 15.04
C GLN A 137 0.08 14.70 14.92
N GLU A 138 -0.77 15.33 14.11
CA GLU A 138 -0.78 16.78 13.93
C GLU A 138 -1.58 17.50 15.03
N LEU A 139 -2.77 16.99 15.35
CA LEU A 139 -3.80 17.75 16.10
C LEU A 139 -3.86 17.40 17.60
N CYS A 140 -3.39 16.21 17.97
CA CYS A 140 -3.38 15.71 19.35
C CYS A 140 -2.27 14.65 19.54
N PRO A 141 -0.99 15.01 19.37
CA PRO A 141 0.13 14.06 19.38
C PRO A 141 0.28 13.29 20.70
N ASP A 142 -0.24 13.84 21.79
CA ASP A 142 -0.19 13.20 23.11
C ASP A 142 -1.30 12.18 23.37
N ALA A 143 -2.34 12.18 22.55
CA ALA A 143 -3.53 11.37 22.76
C ALA A 143 -3.29 9.87 22.54
N TRP A 144 -4.01 9.05 23.30
CA TRP A 144 -4.09 7.61 23.04
C TRP A 144 -5.23 7.29 22.08
N LEU A 145 -4.95 6.51 21.04
CA LEU A 145 -5.96 5.89 20.18
C LEU A 145 -6.38 4.54 20.75
N ILE A 146 -7.64 4.41 21.15
CA ILE A 146 -8.25 3.18 21.64
C ILE A 146 -9.13 2.60 20.53
N ASN A 147 -8.63 1.55 19.86
CA ASN A 147 -9.26 1.00 18.66
C ASN A 147 -10.15 -0.22 18.94
N PHE A 148 -11.45 -0.10 18.66
CA PHE A 148 -12.42 -1.21 18.63
C PHE A 148 -12.72 -1.67 17.21
N THR A 149 -12.36 -0.86 16.22
CA THR A 149 -12.69 -1.14 14.83
C THR A 149 -11.97 -2.40 14.38
N ASN A 150 -12.79 -3.40 14.06
CA ASN A 150 -12.35 -4.69 13.58
C ASN A 150 -11.88 -4.65 12.11
N PRO A 151 -11.04 -5.61 11.68
CA PRO A 151 -10.39 -6.67 12.48
C PRO A 151 -9.22 -6.12 13.30
N VAL A 152 -9.32 -6.13 14.64
CA VAL A 152 -8.42 -5.34 15.50
C VAL A 152 -6.96 -5.79 15.36
N GLY A 153 -6.68 -7.10 15.37
CA GLY A 153 -5.31 -7.62 15.24
C GLY A 153 -4.63 -7.15 13.95
N MET A 154 -5.26 -7.39 12.80
CA MET A 154 -4.76 -6.96 11.49
C MET A 154 -4.69 -5.42 11.35
N VAL A 155 -5.64 -4.68 11.92
CA VAL A 155 -5.61 -3.21 11.92
C VAL A 155 -4.39 -2.70 12.67
N MET A 156 -4.21 -3.17 13.90
CA MET A 156 -3.08 -2.81 14.74
C MET A 156 -1.75 -3.20 14.09
N GLU A 157 -1.66 -4.38 13.47
CA GLU A 157 -0.49 -4.86 12.74
C GLU A 157 -0.13 -3.91 11.59
N GLY A 158 -1.13 -3.47 10.82
CA GLY A 158 -0.95 -2.51 9.73
C GLY A 158 -0.46 -1.15 10.22
N ILE A 159 -1.06 -0.60 11.28
CA ILE A 159 -0.61 0.68 11.85
C ILE A 159 0.82 0.57 12.39
N HIS A 160 1.13 -0.48 13.14
CA HIS A 160 2.44 -0.66 13.75
C HIS A 160 3.57 -0.77 12.72
N ARG A 161 3.37 -1.57 11.66
CA ARG A 161 4.37 -1.84 10.63
C ARG A 161 4.58 -0.70 9.65
N TYR A 162 3.50 -0.03 9.24
CA TYR A 162 3.53 0.91 8.12
C TYR A 162 3.41 2.38 8.53
N THR A 163 3.39 2.68 9.83
CA THR A 163 3.38 4.06 10.34
C THR A 163 4.36 4.24 11.50
N GLY A 164 4.65 5.50 11.84
CA GLY A 164 5.36 5.88 13.07
C GLY A 164 4.46 5.99 14.31
N PHE A 165 3.16 5.69 14.20
CA PHE A 165 2.22 5.86 15.32
C PHE A 165 2.36 4.73 16.34
N ARG A 166 2.51 5.08 17.63
CA ARG A 166 2.77 4.10 18.72
C ARG A 166 1.78 4.16 19.88
N LYS A 167 1.11 5.31 20.10
CA LYS A 167 0.09 5.47 21.14
C LYS A 167 -1.26 4.90 20.72
N ILE A 168 -1.28 3.62 20.37
CA ILE A 168 -2.48 2.90 19.94
C ILE A 168 -2.64 1.61 20.75
N ILE A 169 -3.85 1.31 21.19
CA ILE A 169 -4.21 0.08 21.89
C ILE A 169 -5.49 -0.48 21.25
N GLY A 170 -5.46 -1.75 20.87
CA GLY A 170 -6.64 -2.42 20.33
C GLY A 170 -7.41 -3.14 21.44
N LEU A 171 -8.74 -3.13 21.38
CA LEU A 171 -9.59 -3.77 22.38
C LEU A 171 -10.53 -4.82 21.77
N CYS A 172 -10.76 -5.88 22.53
CA CYS A 172 -11.69 -6.96 22.21
C CYS A 172 -12.53 -7.30 23.44
N ASN A 173 -13.80 -7.65 23.23
CA ASN A 173 -14.69 -8.08 24.31
C ASN A 173 -14.63 -9.59 24.60
N VAL A 174 -13.92 -10.38 23.77
CA VAL A 174 -13.84 -11.83 23.93
C VAL A 174 -13.17 -12.22 25.26
N PRO A 175 -12.01 -11.65 25.65
CA PRO A 175 -11.37 -12.01 26.92
C PRO A 175 -12.24 -11.72 28.14
N ILE A 176 -12.92 -10.56 28.18
CA ILE A 176 -13.81 -10.23 29.31
C ILE A 176 -14.99 -11.21 29.37
N GLY A 177 -15.58 -11.59 28.23
CA GLY A 177 -16.62 -12.63 28.19
C GLY A 177 -16.13 -13.99 28.68
N MET A 178 -14.90 -14.38 28.31
CA MET A 178 -14.29 -15.63 28.79
C MET A 178 -14.02 -15.59 30.29
N HIS A 179 -13.49 -14.50 30.82
CA HIS A 179 -13.23 -14.33 32.25
C HIS A 179 -14.53 -14.47 33.06
N LYS A 180 -15.61 -13.82 32.61
CA LYS A 180 -16.95 -13.96 33.22
C LYS A 180 -17.44 -15.41 33.22
N ALA A 181 -17.29 -16.11 32.09
CA ALA A 181 -17.68 -17.51 31.98
C ALA A 181 -16.86 -18.42 32.92
N ILE A 182 -15.54 -18.20 33.02
CA ILE A 182 -14.65 -18.95 33.93
C ILE A 182 -15.03 -18.68 35.38
N ALA A 183 -15.27 -17.42 35.77
CA ALA A 183 -15.67 -17.06 37.13
C ALA A 183 -17.01 -17.71 37.51
N SER A 184 -18.00 -17.64 36.60
CA SER A 184 -19.30 -18.31 36.78
C SER A 184 -19.15 -19.82 36.93
N LEU A 185 -18.31 -20.45 36.09
CA LEU A 185 -18.06 -21.89 36.14
C LEU A 185 -17.42 -22.33 37.46
N LEU A 186 -16.61 -21.47 38.07
CA LEU A 186 -15.98 -21.70 39.36
C LEU A 186 -16.86 -21.28 40.55
N ASN A 187 -18.08 -20.76 40.30
CA ASN A 187 -18.96 -20.16 41.30
C ASN A 187 -18.23 -19.11 42.15
N ARG A 188 -17.55 -18.18 41.46
CA ARG A 188 -16.80 -17.07 42.04
C ARG A 188 -17.23 -15.76 41.39
N LYS A 189 -16.99 -14.65 42.10
CA LYS A 189 -17.06 -13.31 41.51
C LYS A 189 -15.85 -13.09 40.59
N GLU A 190 -16.00 -12.23 39.60
CA GLU A 190 -14.94 -11.94 38.60
C GLU A 190 -13.62 -11.47 39.24
N ASP A 191 -13.70 -10.60 40.25
CA ASP A 191 -12.56 -10.06 41.00
C ASP A 191 -11.80 -11.11 41.82
N GLY A 192 -12.46 -12.23 42.17
CA GLY A 192 -11.84 -13.37 42.87
C GLY A 192 -11.13 -14.36 41.94
N VAL A 193 -11.12 -14.12 40.62
CA VAL A 193 -10.50 -15.01 39.63
C VAL A 193 -9.53 -14.20 38.79
N SER A 194 -8.26 -14.58 38.78
CA SER A 194 -7.27 -14.01 37.86
C SER A 194 -7.10 -14.94 36.67
N VAL A 195 -7.16 -14.38 35.46
CA VAL A 195 -6.98 -15.14 34.21
C VAL A 195 -5.90 -14.47 33.38
N LYS A 196 -4.89 -15.23 32.97
CA LYS A 196 -3.92 -14.80 31.97
C LYS A 196 -4.38 -15.22 30.59
N PHE A 197 -4.26 -14.30 29.66
CA PHE A 197 -4.61 -14.48 28.26
C PHE A 197 -3.39 -14.22 27.38
N GLY A 198 -3.26 -15.03 26.34
CA GLY A 198 -2.24 -14.87 25.31
C GLY A 198 -2.67 -15.50 23.99
N GLY A 199 -2.40 -14.80 22.89
CA GLY A 199 -2.71 -15.23 21.52
C GLY A 199 -2.82 -14.01 20.60
N LEU A 200 -3.74 -14.05 19.66
CA LEU A 200 -4.07 -12.92 18.77
C LEU A 200 -5.53 -12.50 18.97
N ASN A 201 -5.91 -11.35 18.43
CA ASN A 201 -7.31 -10.93 18.42
C ASN A 201 -8.21 -12.01 17.79
N HIS A 202 -9.32 -12.38 18.46
CA HIS A 202 -10.21 -13.46 18.02
C HIS A 202 -9.51 -14.83 17.83
N MET A 203 -8.32 -15.00 18.40
CA MET A 203 -7.50 -16.22 18.38
C MET A 203 -6.70 -16.28 19.70
N VAL A 204 -7.36 -15.89 20.80
CA VAL A 204 -6.78 -15.76 22.14
C VAL A 204 -7.13 -16.96 23.00
N PHE A 205 -6.19 -17.38 23.84
CA PHE A 205 -6.39 -18.46 24.81
C PHE A 205 -6.36 -17.93 26.22
N ALA A 206 -7.17 -18.50 27.12
CA ALA A 206 -6.86 -18.41 28.54
C ALA A 206 -5.79 -19.45 28.85
N THR A 207 -4.61 -18.98 29.25
CA THR A 207 -3.40 -19.79 29.45
C THR A 207 -3.18 -20.16 30.91
N GLN A 208 -3.71 -19.36 31.84
CA GLN A 208 -3.64 -19.64 33.27
C GLN A 208 -4.86 -19.09 33.98
N VAL A 209 -5.43 -19.86 34.91
CA VAL A 209 -6.51 -19.44 35.81
C VAL A 209 -6.06 -19.61 37.24
N ILE A 210 -6.04 -18.52 38.01
CA ILE A 210 -5.65 -18.49 39.42
C ILE A 210 -6.85 -18.08 40.27
N VAL A 211 -7.12 -18.85 41.32
CA VAL A 211 -8.13 -18.55 42.34
C VAL A 211 -7.49 -18.72 43.71
N ASP A 212 -7.65 -17.73 44.58
CA ASP A 212 -7.09 -17.76 45.94
C ASP A 212 -5.58 -18.10 45.97
N GLY A 213 -4.83 -17.59 44.98
CA GLY A 213 -3.39 -17.83 44.81
C GLY A 213 -3.01 -19.21 44.24
N GLN A 214 -3.98 -20.07 43.92
CA GLN A 214 -3.74 -21.41 43.37
C GLN A 214 -4.06 -21.48 41.87
N ASP A 215 -3.17 -22.10 41.11
CA ASP A 215 -3.40 -22.39 39.69
C ASP A 215 -4.42 -23.53 39.54
N VAL A 216 -5.62 -23.18 39.06
CA VAL A 216 -6.74 -24.11 38.85
C VAL A 216 -6.98 -24.40 37.37
N THR A 217 -6.03 -24.08 36.49
CA THR A 217 -6.18 -24.20 35.02
C THR A 217 -6.61 -25.60 34.61
N LYS A 218 -5.94 -26.65 35.11
CA LYS A 218 -6.30 -28.06 34.80
C LYS A 218 -7.74 -28.41 35.21
N LYS A 219 -8.20 -27.88 36.35
CA LYS A 219 -9.58 -28.07 36.80
C LYS A 219 -10.56 -27.41 35.83
N VAL A 220 -10.28 -26.18 35.40
CA VAL A 220 -11.10 -25.43 34.45
C VAL A 220 -11.17 -26.16 33.11
N LEU A 221 -10.04 -26.62 32.56
CA LEU A 221 -10.01 -27.36 31.28
C LEU A 221 -10.90 -28.61 31.31
N ARG A 222 -10.87 -29.37 32.42
CA ARG A 222 -11.69 -30.58 32.58
C ARG A 222 -13.19 -30.30 32.59
N ILE A 223 -13.63 -29.22 33.25
CA ILE A 223 -15.06 -28.89 33.39
C ILE A 223 -15.59 -27.99 32.26
N TRP A 224 -14.71 -27.38 31.47
CA TRP A 224 -15.11 -26.51 30.36
C TRP A 224 -15.80 -27.27 29.22
N GLY A 225 -15.29 -28.46 28.88
CA GLY A 225 -15.89 -29.31 27.84
C GLY A 225 -17.27 -29.88 28.18
N ASP A 226 -17.66 -29.85 29.46
CA ASP A 226 -18.92 -30.44 29.95
C ASP A 226 -20.09 -29.42 29.99
N GLN A 227 -19.88 -28.22 29.46
CA GLN A 227 -20.90 -27.17 29.48
C GLN A 227 -22.00 -27.42 28.44
N SER A 228 -23.12 -28.00 28.88
CA SER A 228 -24.41 -27.85 28.20
C SER A 228 -25.04 -26.51 28.56
N VAL A 229 -24.79 -25.47 27.76
CA VAL A 229 -25.42 -24.16 27.97
C VAL A 229 -26.85 -24.22 27.42
N LYS A 230 -27.85 -24.06 28.31
CA LYS A 230 -29.29 -24.18 28.00
C LYS A 230 -29.83 -23.31 26.84
N ASN A 231 -29.04 -22.34 26.34
CA ASN A 231 -29.47 -21.35 25.34
C ASN A 231 -28.56 -21.24 24.11
N ILE A 232 -27.64 -22.19 23.88
CA ILE A 232 -26.85 -22.22 22.64
C ILE A 232 -27.18 -23.53 21.91
N LYS A 233 -27.90 -23.44 20.79
CA LYS A 233 -27.78 -24.46 19.73
C LYS A 233 -26.35 -24.34 19.21
N GLY A 234 -25.38 -25.00 19.84
CA GLY A 234 -23.98 -24.81 19.50
C GLY A 234 -23.19 -26.07 19.78
N VAL A 235 -22.23 -26.33 18.89
CA VAL A 235 -21.29 -27.45 19.01
C VAL A 235 -20.48 -27.27 20.29
N VAL A 236 -20.66 -28.22 21.23
CA VAL A 236 -19.94 -28.27 22.49
C VAL A 236 -18.52 -28.77 22.22
N TRP A 237 -17.54 -28.23 22.93
CA TRP A 237 -16.16 -28.73 22.83
C TRP A 237 -16.06 -30.16 23.35
N ASN A 238 -15.33 -31.02 22.64
CA ASN A 238 -14.97 -32.32 23.18
C ASN A 238 -14.06 -32.12 24.43
N PRO A 239 -14.41 -32.68 25.61
CA PRO A 239 -13.62 -32.49 26.83
C PRO A 239 -12.19 -33.03 26.75
N ASP A 240 -11.95 -34.12 26.03
CA ASP A 240 -10.61 -34.71 25.87
C ASP A 240 -9.74 -33.80 24.98
N PHE A 241 -10.33 -33.23 23.93
CA PHE A 241 -9.67 -32.23 23.10
C PHE A 241 -9.21 -31.02 23.92
N ILE A 242 -10.08 -30.44 24.76
CA ILE A 242 -9.72 -29.25 25.56
C ILE A 242 -8.64 -29.57 26.59
N GLN A 243 -8.70 -30.75 27.20
CA GLN A 243 -7.68 -31.19 28.16
C GLN A 243 -6.31 -31.36 27.50
N GLU A 244 -6.25 -32.03 26.34
CA GLU A 244 -5.01 -32.25 25.60
C GLU A 244 -4.49 -30.97 24.90
N LEU A 245 -5.38 -30.05 24.51
CA LEU A 245 -4.99 -28.74 23.98
C LEU A 245 -4.18 -27.94 25.02
N GLY A 246 -4.44 -28.18 26.31
CA GLY A 246 -3.69 -27.62 27.45
C GLY A 246 -3.95 -26.14 27.74
N VAL A 247 -4.76 -25.48 26.91
CA VAL A 247 -5.18 -24.07 27.03
C VAL A 247 -6.64 -23.93 26.63
N LEU A 248 -7.30 -22.88 27.11
CA LEU A 248 -8.73 -22.68 26.86
C LEU A 248 -8.96 -21.83 25.60
N PRO A 249 -9.56 -22.37 24.52
CA PRO A 249 -9.80 -21.61 23.30
C PRO A 249 -10.96 -20.62 23.47
N CYS A 250 -10.82 -19.42 22.92
CA CYS A 250 -11.94 -18.50 22.76
C CYS A 250 -13.01 -18.97 21.77
N SER A 251 -14.15 -18.28 21.73
CA SER A 251 -15.31 -18.66 20.90
C SER A 251 -15.02 -18.73 19.40
N TYR A 252 -14.10 -17.90 18.90
CA TYR A 252 -13.74 -17.82 17.48
C TYR A 252 -12.92 -19.01 16.99
N HIS A 253 -12.25 -19.75 17.87
CA HIS A 253 -11.54 -20.98 17.49
C HIS A 253 -12.46 -22.02 16.84
N ARG A 254 -13.77 -21.95 17.07
CA ARG A 254 -14.75 -22.85 16.46
C ARG A 254 -14.79 -22.71 14.93
N TYR A 255 -14.54 -21.53 14.38
CA TYR A 255 -14.44 -21.38 12.92
C TYR A 255 -13.30 -22.23 12.32
N TYR A 256 -12.29 -22.59 13.12
CA TYR A 256 -11.09 -23.30 12.68
C TYR A 256 -11.08 -24.77 13.09
N TYR A 257 -11.52 -25.09 14.30
CA TYR A 257 -11.58 -26.48 14.78
C TYR A 257 -12.90 -27.19 14.48
N MET A 258 -13.95 -26.43 14.13
CA MET A 258 -15.30 -26.94 13.80
C MET A 258 -15.80 -26.28 12.50
N THR A 259 -14.89 -26.11 11.53
CA THR A 259 -15.16 -25.39 10.28
C THR A 259 -16.35 -25.98 9.53
N ARG A 260 -16.47 -27.30 9.47
CA ARG A 260 -17.53 -27.98 8.72
C ARG A 260 -18.89 -27.77 9.35
N GLU A 261 -18.97 -27.94 10.66
CA GLU A 261 -20.20 -27.78 11.44
C GLU A 261 -20.72 -26.34 11.34
N TYR A 262 -19.83 -25.35 11.48
CA TYR A 262 -20.19 -23.94 11.34
C TYR A 262 -20.55 -23.56 9.91
N LEU A 263 -19.87 -24.15 8.91
CA LEU A 263 -20.18 -23.90 7.51
C LEU A 263 -21.58 -24.45 7.14
N GLU A 264 -21.95 -25.63 7.62
CA GLU A 264 -23.29 -26.19 7.41
C GLU A 264 -24.37 -25.26 7.98
N GLU A 265 -24.17 -24.73 9.19
CA GLU A 265 -25.09 -23.77 9.80
C GLU A 265 -25.16 -22.45 9.03
N GLU A 266 -24.01 -21.87 8.65
CA GLU A 266 -23.97 -20.59 7.91
C GLU A 266 -24.56 -20.72 6.50
N LEU A 267 -24.41 -21.88 5.84
CA LEU A 267 -25.03 -22.14 4.53
C LEU A 267 -26.56 -22.24 4.63
N ASP A 268 -27.08 -22.86 5.69
CA ASP A 268 -28.53 -22.86 5.97
C ASP A 268 -29.04 -21.42 6.18
N GLN A 269 -28.36 -20.63 7.03
CA GLN A 269 -28.69 -19.22 7.26
C GLN A 269 -28.61 -18.38 5.98
N TYR A 270 -27.58 -18.61 5.15
CA TYR A 270 -27.42 -17.96 3.85
C TYR A 270 -28.61 -18.20 2.92
N SER A 271 -29.09 -19.46 2.86
CA SER A 271 -30.24 -19.84 2.02
C SER A 271 -31.55 -19.17 2.45
N ARG A 272 -31.65 -18.78 3.72
CA ARG A 272 -32.82 -18.14 4.32
C ARG A 272 -32.73 -16.61 4.40
N HIS A 273 -31.64 -16.01 3.91
CA HIS A 273 -31.36 -14.57 4.07
C HIS A 273 -31.31 -14.13 5.55
N GLU A 274 -30.67 -14.96 6.37
CA GLU A 274 -30.51 -14.75 7.81
C GLU A 274 -29.04 -14.74 8.23
N VAL A 275 -28.10 -14.35 7.36
CA VAL A 275 -26.69 -14.25 7.78
C VAL A 275 -26.54 -13.22 8.91
N ARG A 276 -25.48 -13.32 9.71
CA ARG A 276 -25.34 -12.54 10.95
C ARG A 276 -25.51 -11.03 10.73
N ALA A 277 -24.97 -10.48 9.65
CA ALA A 277 -25.09 -9.07 9.31
C ALA A 277 -26.54 -8.63 9.00
N GLU A 278 -27.35 -9.51 8.38
CA GLU A 278 -28.78 -9.27 8.11
C GLU A 278 -29.58 -9.28 9.41
N PHE A 279 -29.32 -10.23 10.31
CA PHE A 279 -29.90 -10.25 11.66
C PHE A 279 -29.54 -8.98 12.46
N VAL A 280 -28.25 -8.61 12.50
CA VAL A 280 -27.78 -7.42 13.21
C VAL A 280 -28.41 -6.15 12.66
N LYS A 281 -28.63 -6.06 11.34
CA LYS A 281 -29.34 -4.94 10.72
C LYS A 281 -30.77 -4.80 11.26
N GLY A 282 -31.51 -5.90 11.36
CA GLY A 282 -32.85 -5.89 11.93
C GLY A 282 -32.90 -5.49 13.42
N VAL A 283 -31.88 -5.86 14.20
CA VAL A 283 -31.74 -5.41 15.60
C VAL A 283 -31.41 -3.92 15.66
N GLU A 284 -30.48 -3.42 14.82
CA GLU A 284 -30.13 -2.01 14.76
C GLU A 284 -31.33 -1.12 14.40
N ASP A 285 -32.14 -1.52 13.42
CA ASP A 285 -33.33 -0.75 13.02
C ASP A 285 -34.31 -0.58 14.20
N LYS A 286 -34.50 -1.62 15.01
CA LYS A 286 -35.31 -1.55 16.25
C LYS A 286 -34.66 -0.67 17.31
N LEU A 287 -33.34 -0.77 17.50
CA LEU A 287 -32.61 0.04 18.47
C LEU A 287 -32.67 1.53 18.13
N PHE A 288 -32.42 1.92 16.89
CA PHE A 288 -32.49 3.32 16.49
C PHE A 288 -33.90 3.89 16.67
N LYS A 289 -34.96 3.10 16.45
CA LYS A 289 -36.32 3.50 16.77
C LYS A 289 -36.53 3.71 18.28
N LEU A 290 -35.97 2.85 19.13
CA LEU A 290 -36.01 3.04 20.58
C LEU A 290 -35.24 4.30 21.01
N TYR A 291 -34.09 4.60 20.40
CA TYR A 291 -33.28 5.77 20.73
C TYR A 291 -33.96 7.10 20.41
N GLN A 292 -34.94 7.10 19.50
CA GLN A 292 -35.76 8.26 19.19
C GLN A 292 -36.82 8.56 20.26
N ASP A 293 -37.15 7.60 21.13
CA ASP A 293 -38.09 7.82 22.24
C ASP A 293 -37.49 8.83 23.24
N GLU A 294 -38.13 9.99 23.37
CA GLU A 294 -37.68 11.07 24.26
C GLU A 294 -37.73 10.70 25.74
N THR A 295 -38.53 9.69 26.12
CA THR A 295 -38.60 9.19 27.49
C THR A 295 -37.44 8.25 27.84
N LEU A 296 -36.82 7.63 26.84
CA LEU A 296 -35.68 6.74 27.05
C LEU A 296 -34.44 7.55 27.45
N CYS A 297 -33.93 7.28 28.66
CA CYS A 297 -32.78 7.96 29.25
C CYS A 297 -31.70 6.98 29.73
N GLU A 298 -31.68 5.75 29.21
CA GLU A 298 -30.72 4.70 29.55
C GLU A 298 -30.51 3.76 28.36
N LYS A 299 -29.45 2.96 28.41
CA LYS A 299 -29.15 1.96 27.38
C LYS A 299 -30.21 0.85 27.37
N PRO A 300 -30.90 0.59 26.25
CA PRO A 300 -31.87 -0.51 26.15
C PRO A 300 -31.23 -1.88 26.26
N LYS A 301 -31.91 -2.82 26.93
CA LYS A 301 -31.51 -4.24 27.00
C LYS A 301 -31.40 -4.90 25.62
N LEU A 302 -32.20 -4.46 24.64
CA LEU A 302 -32.16 -4.96 23.26
C LEU A 302 -30.76 -4.88 22.63
N LEU A 303 -29.88 -3.98 23.11
CA LEU A 303 -28.51 -3.88 22.60
C LEU A 303 -27.71 -5.17 22.81
N GLU A 304 -28.02 -5.94 23.87
CA GLU A 304 -27.36 -7.21 24.18
C GLU A 304 -27.57 -8.26 23.07
N GLU A 305 -28.70 -8.21 22.34
CA GLU A 305 -29.00 -9.12 21.23
C GLU A 305 -28.14 -8.87 19.98
N ARG A 306 -27.62 -7.64 19.83
CA ARG A 306 -26.73 -7.27 18.72
C ARG A 306 -25.44 -8.09 18.73
N GLY A 307 -25.06 -8.65 19.88
CA GLY A 307 -23.73 -9.22 20.14
C GLY A 307 -22.75 -8.13 20.58
N GLY A 308 -21.48 -8.48 20.84
CA GLY A 308 -20.47 -7.47 21.19
C GLY A 308 -20.70 -6.76 22.55
N ALA A 309 -21.43 -7.36 23.48
CA ALA A 309 -21.61 -6.79 24.81
C ALA A 309 -20.24 -6.58 25.52
N PHE A 310 -20.16 -5.57 26.37
CA PHE A 310 -19.00 -5.21 27.20
C PHE A 310 -17.81 -4.56 26.48
N TYR A 311 -17.88 -4.31 25.16
CA TYR A 311 -16.82 -3.59 24.44
C TYR A 311 -16.57 -2.20 25.05
N SER A 312 -17.66 -1.45 25.27
CA SER A 312 -17.56 -0.07 25.72
C SER A 312 -17.20 0.03 27.20
N ASP A 313 -17.47 -1.01 28.00
CA ASP A 313 -17.03 -1.06 29.39
C ASP A 313 -15.53 -1.30 29.50
N ALA A 314 -14.99 -2.23 28.69
CA ALA A 314 -13.54 -2.45 28.58
C ALA A 314 -12.81 -1.19 28.10
N ALA A 315 -13.38 -0.47 27.12
CA ALA A 315 -12.90 0.83 26.66
C ALA A 315 -12.76 1.86 27.79
N CYS A 316 -13.85 2.08 28.53
CA CYS A 316 -13.89 3.07 29.60
C CYS A 316 -12.94 2.67 30.74
N SER A 317 -12.83 1.38 31.04
CA SER A 317 -11.88 0.86 32.03
C SER A 317 -10.42 1.12 31.62
N LEU A 318 -10.09 0.89 30.36
CA LEU A 318 -8.74 1.13 29.84
C LEU A 318 -8.38 2.61 29.90
N ILE A 319 -9.27 3.48 29.43
CA ILE A 319 -9.06 4.94 29.47
C ILE A 319 -8.89 5.44 30.92
N ASP A 320 -9.76 5.00 31.83
CA ASP A 320 -9.65 5.31 33.27
C ASP A 320 -8.34 4.84 33.89
N SER A 321 -7.83 3.69 33.45
CA SER A 321 -6.60 3.10 33.98
C SER A 321 -5.34 3.79 33.45
N ILE A 322 -5.33 4.19 32.17
CA ILE A 322 -4.27 5.02 31.59
C ILE A 322 -4.28 6.40 32.26
N HIS A 323 -5.44 7.04 32.37
CA HIS A 323 -5.56 8.38 32.95
C HIS A 323 -5.08 8.43 34.41
N ASN A 324 -5.43 7.42 35.20
CA ASN A 324 -5.13 7.38 36.64
C ASN A 324 -3.90 6.53 37.01
N ASP A 325 -3.15 6.03 36.03
CA ASP A 325 -1.98 5.16 36.22
C ASP A 325 -2.26 3.98 37.18
N ARG A 326 -3.41 3.31 37.01
CA ARG A 326 -3.92 2.34 38.00
C ARG A 326 -3.03 1.10 38.16
N GLY A 327 -2.34 0.67 37.12
CA GLY A 327 -1.52 -0.53 37.15
C GLY A 327 -2.30 -1.84 37.28
N ASP A 328 -3.60 -1.83 36.98
CA ASP A 328 -4.45 -3.02 36.93
C ASP A 328 -4.14 -3.87 35.69
N ILE A 329 -4.63 -5.11 35.68
CA ILE A 329 -4.37 -6.06 34.60
C ILE A 329 -5.58 -6.11 33.67
N GLN A 330 -5.36 -5.75 32.40
CA GLN A 330 -6.38 -5.82 31.34
C GLN A 330 -5.82 -6.56 30.13
N VAL A 331 -6.70 -7.18 29.34
CA VAL A 331 -6.31 -7.88 28.11
C VAL A 331 -6.50 -6.94 26.93
N VAL A 332 -5.41 -6.65 26.22
CA VAL A 332 -5.40 -5.69 25.12
C VAL A 332 -4.57 -6.20 23.96
N ASN A 333 -4.79 -5.63 22.78
CA ASN A 333 -3.91 -5.81 21.63
C ASN A 333 -2.80 -4.77 21.67
N THR A 334 -1.55 -5.24 21.71
CA THR A 334 -0.35 -4.42 21.77
C THR A 334 0.84 -5.16 21.17
N VAL A 335 2.00 -4.50 21.07
CA VAL A 335 3.25 -5.09 20.61
C VAL A 335 3.70 -6.18 21.58
N ASN A 336 4.09 -7.34 21.05
CA ASN A 336 4.43 -8.53 21.83
C ASN A 336 5.58 -8.29 22.82
N ASN A 337 6.67 -7.68 22.37
CA ASN A 337 7.86 -7.40 23.17
C ASN A 337 8.35 -8.64 23.98
N GLY A 338 8.25 -9.82 23.39
CA GLY A 338 8.65 -11.09 24.01
C GLY A 338 7.70 -11.60 25.10
N ALA A 339 6.47 -11.10 25.20
CA ALA A 339 5.48 -11.63 26.14
C ALA A 339 5.09 -13.07 25.81
N ILE A 340 4.94 -13.38 24.53
CA ILE A 340 4.62 -14.70 23.98
C ILE A 340 5.77 -15.14 23.07
N ASP A 341 6.40 -16.26 23.39
CA ASP A 341 7.62 -16.73 22.71
C ASP A 341 7.36 -17.22 21.27
N ASN A 342 6.10 -17.52 20.93
CA ASN A 342 5.69 -18.01 19.60
C ASN A 342 5.66 -16.91 18.52
N PHE A 343 5.71 -15.64 18.92
CA PHE A 343 5.56 -14.49 18.02
C PHE A 343 6.82 -13.63 18.05
N GLY A 344 7.08 -12.92 16.95
CA GLY A 344 8.13 -11.92 16.86
C GLY A 344 7.95 -10.81 17.91
N PRO A 345 9.02 -10.14 18.35
CA PRO A 345 8.93 -9.09 19.37
C PRO A 345 8.18 -7.84 18.89
N ASP A 346 8.13 -7.60 17.57
CA ASP A 346 7.45 -6.49 16.90
C ASP A 346 6.03 -6.85 16.40
N GLU A 347 5.56 -8.07 16.64
CA GLU A 347 4.22 -8.50 16.20
C GLU A 347 3.15 -8.06 17.19
N ILE A 348 1.94 -7.78 16.69
CA ILE A 348 0.81 -7.47 17.57
C ILE A 348 0.20 -8.75 18.14
N VAL A 349 -0.03 -8.77 19.45
CA VAL A 349 -0.64 -9.90 20.17
C VAL A 349 -1.77 -9.40 21.07
N GLU A 350 -2.72 -10.29 21.38
CA GLU A 350 -3.75 -10.05 22.39
C GLU A 350 -3.29 -10.73 23.69
N VAL A 351 -2.90 -9.91 24.67
CA VAL A 351 -2.20 -10.39 25.86
C VAL A 351 -2.60 -9.61 27.11
N SER A 352 -2.57 -10.29 28.27
CA SER A 352 -2.71 -9.62 29.56
C SER A 352 -1.58 -8.62 29.77
N CYS A 353 -1.94 -7.38 30.09
CA CYS A 353 -1.02 -6.27 30.27
C CYS A 353 -1.30 -5.56 31.60
N LYS A 354 -0.24 -5.08 32.25
CA LYS A 354 -0.36 -4.05 33.29
C LYS A 354 -0.61 -2.72 32.60
N ILE A 355 -1.69 -2.02 32.92
CA ILE A 355 -2.04 -0.74 32.30
C ILE A 355 -1.42 0.41 33.09
N THR A 356 -0.55 1.19 32.44
CA THR A 356 0.09 2.38 33.02
C THR A 356 -0.30 3.62 32.21
N LYS A 357 0.00 4.81 32.72
CA LYS A 357 -0.16 6.07 31.96
C LYS A 357 0.64 6.10 30.64
N ASP A 358 1.76 5.39 30.61
CA ASP A 358 2.66 5.30 29.45
C ASP A 358 2.25 4.17 28.49
N GLY A 359 1.13 3.50 28.77
CA GLY A 359 0.55 2.45 27.94
C GLY A 359 0.55 1.07 28.58
N PRO A 360 0.18 0.04 27.81
CA PRO A 360 0.13 -1.34 28.28
C PRO A 360 1.55 -1.93 28.37
N VAL A 361 1.85 -2.56 29.50
CA VAL A 361 3.08 -3.35 29.70
C VAL A 361 2.71 -4.84 29.65
N PRO A 362 3.04 -5.56 28.56
CA PRO A 362 2.72 -6.97 28.41
C PRO A 362 3.26 -7.84 29.55
N ILE A 363 2.41 -8.72 30.08
CA ILE A 363 2.82 -9.73 31.06
C ILE A 363 3.40 -10.92 30.31
N ARG A 364 4.53 -11.46 30.79
CA ARG A 364 5.12 -12.67 30.21
C ARG A 364 4.18 -13.87 30.35
N ILE A 365 3.79 -14.42 29.21
CA ILE A 365 3.01 -15.65 29.05
C ILE A 365 3.94 -16.85 28.86
N GLY A 366 5.06 -16.65 28.16
CA GLY A 366 5.96 -17.73 27.74
C GLY A 366 5.49 -18.35 26.42
N SER A 367 5.73 -19.64 26.24
CA SER A 367 5.34 -20.35 25.02
C SER A 367 3.92 -20.90 25.13
N LEU A 368 3.08 -20.62 24.13
CA LEU A 368 1.83 -21.32 23.90
C LEU A 368 2.13 -22.80 23.55
N PRO A 369 1.22 -23.74 23.88
CA PRO A 369 1.44 -25.16 23.59
C PRO A 369 1.67 -25.42 22.10
N ARG A 370 2.52 -26.41 21.80
CA ARG A 370 2.81 -26.79 20.40
C ARG A 370 1.56 -27.18 19.61
N ALA A 371 0.52 -27.66 20.30
CA ALA A 371 -0.77 -28.03 19.70
C ALA A 371 -1.50 -26.85 19.03
N VAL A 372 -1.30 -25.62 19.49
CA VAL A 372 -1.95 -24.41 18.92
C VAL A 372 -1.03 -23.60 18.01
N ASP A 373 0.28 -23.80 18.14
CA ASP A 373 1.33 -23.00 17.49
C ASP A 373 1.18 -22.91 15.97
N GLY A 374 0.84 -24.02 15.31
CA GLY A 374 0.64 -24.05 13.86
C GLY A 374 -0.50 -23.13 13.40
N LEU A 375 -1.65 -23.18 14.08
CA LEU A 375 -2.80 -22.35 13.75
C LEU A 375 -2.51 -20.87 14.02
N VAL A 376 -2.01 -20.53 15.21
CA VAL A 376 -1.79 -19.13 15.57
C VAL A 376 -0.73 -18.46 14.69
N SER A 377 0.34 -19.20 14.33
CA SER A 377 1.37 -18.70 13.42
C SER A 377 0.82 -18.48 12.00
N GLN A 378 -0.08 -19.35 11.54
CA GLN A 378 -0.74 -19.20 10.25
C GLN A 378 -1.68 -17.98 10.24
N ILE A 379 -2.41 -17.74 11.33
CA ILE A 379 -3.26 -16.53 11.47
C ILE A 379 -2.42 -15.26 11.55
N LYS A 380 -1.30 -15.26 12.29
CA LYS A 380 -0.37 -14.12 12.30
C LYS A 380 0.17 -13.83 10.90
N SER A 381 0.58 -14.86 10.16
CA SER A 381 1.04 -14.73 8.77
C SER A 381 -0.06 -14.13 7.87
N PHE A 382 -1.31 -14.54 8.06
CA PHE A 382 -2.47 -13.95 7.39
C PHE A 382 -2.69 -12.47 7.74
N GLU A 383 -2.58 -12.08 9.00
CA GLU A 383 -2.71 -10.67 9.42
C GLU A 383 -1.61 -9.79 8.82
N ILE A 384 -0.36 -10.28 8.80
CA ILE A 384 0.78 -9.57 8.19
C ILE A 384 0.58 -9.44 6.68
N ALA A 385 0.21 -10.52 5.99
CA ALA A 385 -0.04 -10.47 4.54
C ALA A 385 -1.25 -9.58 4.19
N GLY A 386 -2.32 -9.66 4.98
CA GLY A 386 -3.53 -8.87 4.80
C GLY A 386 -3.30 -7.38 5.04
N SER A 387 -2.55 -7.02 6.09
CA SER A 387 -2.18 -5.63 6.35
C SER A 387 -1.26 -5.07 5.25
N ALA A 388 -0.31 -5.86 4.75
CA ALA A 388 0.51 -5.48 3.60
C ALA A 388 -0.33 -5.20 2.35
N ALA A 389 -1.31 -6.06 2.07
CA ALA A 389 -2.25 -5.85 0.96
C ALA A 389 -3.10 -4.59 1.15
N ALA A 390 -3.58 -4.33 2.37
CA ALA A 390 -4.39 -3.16 2.69
C ALA A 390 -3.64 -1.84 2.46
N VAL A 391 -2.33 -1.81 2.75
CA VAL A 391 -1.50 -0.61 2.59
C VAL A 391 -1.05 -0.42 1.14
N THR A 392 -0.72 -1.49 0.42
CA THR A 392 -0.18 -1.33 -0.95
C THR A 392 -1.23 -1.44 -2.05
N GLY A 393 -2.46 -1.87 -1.77
CA GLY A 393 -3.48 -2.08 -2.81
C GLY A 393 -3.12 -3.19 -3.80
N ASP A 394 -2.16 -4.05 -3.47
CA ASP A 394 -1.64 -5.05 -4.40
C ASP A 394 -2.51 -6.31 -4.38
N ARG A 395 -3.21 -6.56 -5.50
CA ARG A 395 -4.04 -7.75 -5.68
C ARG A 395 -3.28 -9.06 -5.43
N LYS A 396 -1.98 -9.14 -5.75
CA LYS A 396 -1.16 -10.35 -5.51
C LYS A 396 -0.98 -10.60 -4.01
N LYS A 397 -0.80 -9.55 -3.21
CA LYS A 397 -0.70 -9.66 -1.75
C LYS A 397 -2.04 -10.04 -1.13
N ALA A 398 -3.15 -9.49 -1.63
CA ALA A 398 -4.48 -9.91 -1.20
C ALA A 398 -4.75 -11.38 -1.53
N LEU A 399 -4.36 -11.84 -2.72
CA LEU A 399 -4.45 -13.26 -3.10
C LEU A 399 -3.59 -14.15 -2.20
N LEU A 400 -2.35 -13.73 -1.89
CA LEU A 400 -1.48 -14.44 -0.94
C LEU A 400 -2.16 -14.59 0.41
N ALA A 401 -2.68 -13.49 0.98
CA ALA A 401 -3.38 -13.51 2.26
C ALA A 401 -4.57 -14.48 2.25
N LEU A 402 -5.41 -14.46 1.20
CA LEU A 402 -6.51 -15.43 1.07
C LEU A 402 -6.02 -16.86 0.97
N MET A 403 -5.01 -17.14 0.14
CA MET A 403 -4.52 -18.50 -0.08
C MET A 403 -3.94 -19.15 1.17
N ILE A 404 -3.23 -18.38 2.00
CA ILE A 404 -2.65 -18.90 3.25
C ILE A 404 -3.67 -18.97 4.40
N ASN A 405 -4.84 -18.36 4.26
CA ASN A 405 -5.87 -18.41 5.29
C ASN A 405 -6.46 -19.84 5.40
N PRO A 406 -6.51 -20.42 6.61
CA PRO A 406 -6.94 -21.81 6.77
C PRO A 406 -8.42 -22.06 6.47
N LEU A 407 -9.24 -21.01 6.36
CA LEU A 407 -10.66 -21.13 6.00
C LEU A 407 -10.92 -21.07 4.49
N VAL A 408 -9.89 -20.90 3.67
CA VAL A 408 -9.99 -20.81 2.21
C VAL A 408 -9.34 -22.02 1.53
N MET A 409 -8.03 -22.22 1.74
CA MET A 409 -7.22 -23.38 1.28
C MET A 409 -7.53 -23.95 -0.12
N SER A 410 -7.95 -23.10 -1.06
CA SER A 410 -8.34 -23.50 -2.42
C SER A 410 -7.95 -22.40 -3.39
N GLN A 411 -7.02 -22.67 -4.32
CA GLN A 411 -6.58 -21.68 -5.30
C GLN A 411 -7.74 -21.19 -6.17
N LYS A 412 -8.58 -22.11 -6.66
CA LYS A 412 -9.72 -21.78 -7.52
C LYS A 412 -10.72 -20.89 -6.77
N THR A 413 -11.12 -21.30 -5.57
CA THR A 413 -12.09 -20.54 -4.75
C THR A 413 -11.51 -19.19 -4.33
N ALA A 414 -10.24 -19.15 -3.91
CA ALA A 414 -9.57 -17.92 -3.52
C ALA A 414 -9.56 -16.87 -4.64
N GLN A 415 -9.26 -17.27 -5.88
CA GLN A 415 -9.25 -16.34 -7.02
C GLN A 415 -10.65 -15.78 -7.30
N ILE A 416 -11.68 -16.63 -7.34
CA ILE A 416 -13.05 -16.22 -7.63
C ILE A 416 -13.58 -15.30 -6.52
N VAL A 417 -13.44 -15.71 -5.26
CA VAL A 417 -13.90 -14.93 -4.10
C VAL A 417 -13.14 -13.61 -3.98
N LEU A 418 -11.84 -13.59 -4.28
CA LEU A 418 -11.06 -12.35 -4.33
C LEU A 418 -11.64 -11.38 -5.35
N ASP A 419 -11.89 -11.82 -6.57
CA ASP A 419 -12.36 -10.95 -7.65
C ASP A 419 -13.77 -10.42 -7.38
N GLU A 420 -14.67 -11.28 -6.89
CA GLU A 420 -16.03 -10.87 -6.54
C GLU A 420 -16.07 -9.90 -5.36
N LEU A 421 -15.28 -10.14 -4.30
CA LEU A 421 -15.21 -9.22 -3.16
C LEU A 421 -14.53 -7.91 -3.55
N LEU A 422 -13.47 -7.94 -4.37
CA LEU A 422 -12.83 -6.73 -4.90
C LEU A 422 -13.85 -5.87 -5.65
N GLU A 423 -14.61 -6.44 -6.59
CA GLU A 423 -15.64 -5.71 -7.31
C GLU A 423 -16.78 -5.23 -6.39
N ALA A 424 -17.26 -6.09 -5.50
CA ALA A 424 -18.35 -5.78 -4.58
C ALA A 424 -18.01 -4.66 -3.58
N HIS A 425 -16.72 -4.48 -3.29
CA HIS A 425 -16.18 -3.48 -2.38
C HIS A 425 -15.37 -2.36 -3.07
N LYS A 426 -15.38 -2.28 -4.40
CA LYS A 426 -14.62 -1.27 -5.16
C LYS A 426 -14.81 0.16 -4.64
N ASP A 427 -15.99 0.44 -4.09
CA ASP A 427 -16.31 1.76 -3.58
C ASP A 427 -15.50 2.18 -2.35
N TYR A 428 -14.98 1.20 -1.61
CA TYR A 428 -14.28 1.35 -0.33
C TYR A 428 -12.85 0.83 -0.38
N LEU A 429 -12.35 0.44 -1.55
CA LEU A 429 -10.99 -0.08 -1.76
C LEU A 429 -10.18 0.83 -2.70
N PRO A 430 -9.98 2.11 -2.34
CA PRO A 430 -9.36 3.09 -3.22
C PRO A 430 -7.90 2.78 -3.56
N LEU A 431 -7.24 1.85 -2.87
CA LEU A 431 -5.86 1.44 -3.18
C LEU A 431 -5.81 0.28 -4.20
N PHE A 432 -6.83 -0.58 -4.24
CA PHE A 432 -6.93 -1.71 -5.20
C PHE A 432 -7.60 -1.30 -6.50
N PHE A 433 -8.60 -0.45 -6.34
CA PHE A 433 -9.22 0.29 -7.40
C PHE A 433 -8.86 1.72 -7.09
N PRO A 434 -7.64 2.19 -7.44
CA PRO A 434 -7.38 3.61 -7.54
C PRO A 434 -8.55 4.21 -8.29
N LYS A 435 -9.44 4.77 -7.48
CA LYS A 435 -10.66 5.33 -7.94
C LYS A 435 -10.20 6.54 -8.74
N ILE A 436 -10.31 6.41 -10.05
CA ILE A 436 -11.17 7.36 -10.75
C ILE A 436 -12.50 7.32 -9.96
N ARG A 437 -12.64 8.19 -8.95
CA ARG A 437 -13.81 8.43 -8.09
C ARG A 437 -15.09 8.53 -8.94
N LYS A 438 -16.24 8.56 -8.28
CA LYS A 438 -17.47 9.00 -8.94
C LYS A 438 -17.18 10.36 -9.58
N MET A 439 -17.45 10.50 -10.89
CA MET A 439 -17.08 11.63 -11.77
C MET A 439 -16.98 12.98 -11.03
N ASN A 440 -15.78 13.26 -10.52
CA ASN A 440 -15.40 14.59 -10.12
C ASN A 440 -14.86 15.32 -11.36
N VAL A 441 -14.93 16.65 -11.39
CA VAL A 441 -14.44 17.51 -12.49
C VAL A 441 -13.03 17.11 -12.96
N GLN A 442 -12.19 16.66 -12.01
CA GLN A 442 -10.82 16.18 -12.23
C GLN A 442 -10.70 14.93 -13.11
N GLU A 443 -11.65 14.00 -13.08
CA GLU A 443 -11.58 12.74 -13.85
C GLU A 443 -12.22 12.85 -15.22
N ALA A 444 -13.28 13.64 -15.33
CA ALA A 444 -13.76 14.07 -16.65
C ALA A 444 -12.64 14.82 -17.38
N ARG A 445 -11.89 15.67 -16.67
CA ARG A 445 -10.68 16.31 -17.17
C ARG A 445 -9.62 15.28 -17.57
N ASN A 446 -9.20 14.38 -16.68
CA ASN A 446 -8.17 13.38 -16.98
C ASN A 446 -8.53 12.46 -18.15
N ARG A 447 -9.79 12.02 -18.25
CA ARG A 447 -10.28 11.22 -19.38
C ARG A 447 -10.25 12.01 -20.69
N ARG A 448 -10.55 13.31 -20.65
CA ARG A 448 -10.39 14.19 -21.82
C ARG A 448 -8.92 14.36 -22.21
N LEU A 449 -7.99 14.39 -21.24
CA LEU A 449 -6.55 14.43 -21.53
C LEU A 449 -6.10 13.14 -22.23
N TRP A 450 -6.52 11.99 -21.71
CA TRP A 450 -6.26 10.69 -22.30
C TRP A 450 -6.84 10.59 -23.73
N GLN A 451 -8.10 11.00 -23.93
CA GLN A 451 -8.72 11.01 -25.26
C GLN A 451 -7.92 11.88 -26.23
N LEU A 452 -7.53 13.09 -25.81
CA LEU A 452 -6.73 13.98 -26.65
C LEU A 452 -5.36 13.37 -26.99
N PHE A 453 -4.67 12.79 -26.00
CA PHE A 453 -3.40 12.10 -26.23
C PHE A 453 -3.56 10.95 -27.23
N ARG A 454 -4.52 10.05 -26.99
CA ARG A 454 -4.77 8.89 -27.84
C ARG A 454 -5.12 9.32 -29.27
N GLU A 455 -6.01 10.29 -29.44
CA GLU A 455 -6.37 10.83 -30.76
C GLU A 455 -5.15 11.45 -31.47
N THR A 456 -4.29 12.16 -30.74
CA THR A 456 -3.07 12.75 -31.30
C THR A 456 -2.08 11.69 -31.78
N VAL A 457 -1.92 10.60 -31.01
CA VAL A 457 -1.08 9.46 -31.38
C VAL A 457 -1.66 8.69 -32.56
N GLU A 458 -2.97 8.42 -32.55
CA GLU A 458 -3.67 7.71 -33.64
C GLU A 458 -3.60 8.47 -34.98
N ARG A 459 -3.61 9.81 -34.95
CA ARG A 459 -3.43 10.67 -36.12
C ARG A 459 -1.98 10.77 -36.61
N GLY A 460 -1.02 10.26 -35.84
CA GLY A 460 0.41 10.34 -36.17
C GLY A 460 1.04 11.71 -35.94
N GLU A 461 0.35 12.60 -35.21
CA GLU A 461 0.85 13.95 -34.90
C GLU A 461 1.90 13.92 -33.78
N LEU A 462 1.87 12.89 -32.93
CA LEU A 462 2.90 12.59 -31.95
C LEU A 462 3.55 11.26 -32.32
N ALA A 463 4.88 11.23 -32.45
CA ALA A 463 5.64 10.02 -32.84
C ALA A 463 5.63 8.90 -31.78
N CYS A 464 4.94 9.12 -30.66
CA CYS A 464 4.78 8.20 -29.54
C CYS A 464 4.08 6.91 -29.97
N GLU A 465 4.48 5.79 -29.37
CA GLU A 465 3.73 4.54 -29.44
C GLU A 465 2.44 4.66 -28.61
N GLY A 466 1.35 4.06 -29.10
CA GLY A 466 0.11 3.97 -28.33
C GLY A 466 0.36 3.19 -27.04
N ILE A 467 -0.08 3.75 -25.92
CA ILE A 467 -0.01 3.13 -24.59
C ILE A 467 -1.42 2.95 -24.05
N GLU A 468 -1.59 2.04 -23.09
CA GLU A 468 -2.88 1.87 -22.40
C GLU A 468 -3.19 3.08 -21.50
N GLU A 469 -4.48 3.33 -21.27
CA GLU A 469 -4.96 4.48 -20.46
C GLU A 469 -4.30 4.53 -19.08
N ASN A 470 -4.14 3.38 -18.41
CA ASN A 470 -3.50 3.32 -17.09
C ASN A 470 -2.01 3.68 -17.16
N ALA A 471 -1.29 3.22 -18.18
CA ALA A 471 0.12 3.54 -18.36
C ALA A 471 0.32 5.04 -18.68
N PHE A 472 -0.64 5.66 -19.36
CA PHE A 472 -0.66 7.11 -19.57
C PHE A 472 -0.80 7.85 -18.24
N TYR A 473 -1.75 7.45 -17.38
CA TYR A 473 -1.93 8.09 -16.07
C TYR A 473 -0.75 7.86 -15.12
N GLU A 474 -0.18 6.65 -15.08
CA GLU A 474 1.02 6.37 -14.27
C GLU A 474 2.17 7.30 -14.66
N LYS A 475 2.44 7.46 -15.96
CA LYS A 475 3.48 8.38 -16.46
C LYS A 475 3.22 9.84 -16.10
N LEU A 476 1.95 10.28 -16.16
CA LEU A 476 1.60 11.68 -15.94
C LEU A 476 1.46 12.06 -14.47
N PHE A 477 1.04 11.14 -13.60
CA PHE A 477 0.64 11.45 -12.22
C PHE A 477 1.43 10.69 -11.15
N SER A 478 2.15 9.64 -11.53
CA SER A 478 2.96 8.82 -10.61
C SER A 478 4.26 8.34 -11.25
N PRO A 479 5.13 9.24 -11.76
CA PRO A 479 6.27 8.86 -12.60
C PRO A 479 7.40 8.12 -11.85
N GLY A 480 7.44 8.16 -10.52
CA GLY A 480 8.42 7.45 -9.70
C GLY A 480 8.82 8.20 -8.44
N GLU A 481 9.69 7.59 -7.64
CA GLU A 481 10.25 8.19 -6.43
C GLU A 481 11.20 9.37 -6.78
N GLY A 482 11.09 10.49 -6.06
CA GLY A 482 11.89 11.70 -6.30
C GLY A 482 11.51 12.50 -7.56
N VAL A 483 10.38 12.18 -8.18
CA VAL A 483 9.86 12.89 -9.37
C VAL A 483 8.47 13.46 -9.06
N ILE A 484 8.35 14.78 -9.05
CA ILE A 484 7.10 15.49 -8.76
C ILE A 484 6.42 15.84 -10.10
N PRO A 485 5.29 15.21 -10.46
CA PRO A 485 4.60 15.51 -11.71
C PRO A 485 3.79 16.80 -11.61
N VAL A 486 3.75 17.56 -12.71
CA VAL A 486 2.88 18.74 -12.86
C VAL A 486 2.06 18.57 -14.13
N VAL A 487 0.74 18.70 -14.01
CA VAL A 487 -0.19 18.53 -15.14
C VAL A 487 -1.22 19.65 -15.13
N TYR A 488 -1.18 20.49 -16.15
CA TYR A 488 -2.10 21.59 -16.34
C TYR A 488 -2.98 21.36 -17.57
N GLY A 489 -4.30 21.33 -17.41
CA GLY A 489 -5.21 21.04 -18.51
C GLY A 489 -6.52 21.80 -18.43
N GLU A 490 -7.05 22.21 -19.59
CA GLU A 490 -8.34 22.89 -19.67
C GLU A 490 -9.48 21.93 -19.29
N GLU A 491 -10.45 22.43 -18.53
CA GLU A 491 -11.59 21.61 -18.09
C GLU A 491 -12.36 21.02 -19.27
N ASN A 492 -12.55 21.80 -20.34
CA ASN A 492 -13.26 21.36 -21.56
C ASN A 492 -12.50 20.30 -22.39
N GLY A 493 -11.26 19.96 -22.02
CA GLY A 493 -10.46 18.96 -22.73
C GLY A 493 -9.92 19.43 -24.08
N ASN A 494 -9.80 20.75 -24.28
CA ASN A 494 -9.27 21.29 -25.53
C ASN A 494 -7.73 21.30 -25.60
N GLY A 495 -7.05 21.19 -24.45
CA GLY A 495 -5.60 21.05 -24.41
C GLY A 495 -5.07 20.85 -23.01
N PHE A 496 -3.84 20.34 -22.92
CA PHE A 496 -3.08 20.25 -21.68
C PHE A 496 -1.57 20.35 -21.92
N ALA A 497 -0.84 20.73 -20.88
CA ALA A 497 0.60 20.62 -20.77
C ALA A 497 0.95 19.77 -19.54
N CYS A 498 2.01 18.98 -19.62
CA CYS A 498 2.54 18.26 -18.47
C CYS A 498 4.06 18.23 -18.46
N GLY A 499 4.61 18.07 -17.26
CA GLY A 499 6.03 18.04 -16.97
C GLY A 499 6.30 17.38 -15.63
N CYS A 500 7.54 17.43 -15.18
CA CYS A 500 7.90 17.00 -13.83
C CYS A 500 9.12 17.77 -13.29
N ARG A 501 9.27 17.78 -11.97
CA ARG A 501 10.50 18.15 -11.28
C ARG A 501 11.20 16.88 -10.85
N ASP A 502 12.43 16.70 -11.28
CA ASP A 502 13.31 15.63 -10.83
C ASP A 502 14.18 16.18 -9.68
N GLU A 503 13.89 15.76 -8.46
CA GLU A 503 14.59 16.21 -7.26
C GLU A 503 16.03 15.68 -7.20
N ILE A 504 16.30 14.54 -7.84
CA ILE A 504 17.63 13.93 -7.89
C ILE A 504 18.54 14.72 -8.81
N GLN A 505 18.03 15.12 -9.97
CA GLN A 505 18.76 15.92 -10.94
C GLN A 505 18.73 17.42 -10.63
N GLY A 506 17.79 17.88 -9.80
CA GLY A 506 17.56 19.30 -9.53
C GLY A 506 17.07 20.05 -10.78
N LYS A 507 16.27 19.40 -11.63
CA LYS A 507 15.82 19.92 -12.93
C LYS A 507 14.33 19.85 -13.10
N ASN A 508 13.78 20.78 -13.86
CA ASN A 508 12.39 20.73 -14.31
C ASN A 508 12.34 20.32 -15.78
N PHE A 509 11.37 19.47 -16.12
CA PHE A 509 11.17 18.97 -17.46
C PHE A 509 9.78 19.30 -17.99
N LEU A 510 9.71 19.76 -19.24
CA LEU A 510 8.48 19.80 -20.02
C LEU A 510 8.37 18.49 -20.81
N THR A 511 7.22 17.80 -20.71
CA THR A 511 7.02 16.47 -21.28
C THR A 511 6.08 16.50 -22.49
N LEU A 512 4.88 17.07 -22.35
CA LEU A 512 3.90 17.17 -23.44
C LEU A 512 3.21 18.54 -23.42
N VAL A 513 2.88 19.04 -24.62
CA VAL A 513 1.91 20.14 -24.81
C VAL A 513 0.99 19.74 -25.95
N LEU A 514 -0.25 19.38 -25.63
CA LEU A 514 -1.24 18.92 -26.60
C LEU A 514 -2.42 19.88 -26.68
N VAL A 515 -2.81 20.25 -27.89
CA VAL A 515 -3.94 21.14 -28.17
C VAL A 515 -4.76 20.55 -29.32
N LYS A 516 -6.10 20.51 -29.14
CA LYS A 516 -7.03 20.11 -30.19
C LYS A 516 -6.82 20.97 -31.43
N GLU A 517 -6.82 20.34 -32.60
CA GLU A 517 -6.60 20.97 -33.91
C GLU A 517 -7.37 22.29 -34.09
N ARG A 518 -8.67 22.31 -33.77
CA ARG A 518 -9.54 23.50 -33.88
C ARG A 518 -9.17 24.67 -32.96
N GLU A 519 -8.33 24.46 -31.94
CA GLU A 519 -7.87 25.50 -31.00
C GLU A 519 -6.41 25.92 -31.25
N ARG A 520 -5.71 25.29 -32.20
CA ARG A 520 -4.36 25.69 -32.59
C ARG A 520 -4.37 27.09 -33.21
N GLY A 521 -3.29 27.85 -32.99
CA GLY A 521 -3.18 29.24 -33.45
C GLY A 521 -3.96 30.28 -32.61
N LYS A 522 -4.78 29.86 -31.64
CA LYS A 522 -5.56 30.76 -30.77
C LYS A 522 -4.88 31.11 -29.44
N GLY A 523 -3.59 30.82 -29.30
CA GLY A 523 -2.82 31.11 -28.08
C GLY A 523 -2.98 30.11 -26.92
N LEU A 524 -3.83 29.07 -27.05
CA LEU A 524 -4.07 28.11 -25.97
C LEU A 524 -2.79 27.34 -25.56
N GLY A 525 -1.99 26.89 -26.54
CA GLY A 525 -0.72 26.20 -26.25
C GLY A 525 0.23 27.03 -25.39
N ARG A 526 0.40 28.31 -25.72
CA ARG A 526 1.22 29.25 -24.94
C ARG A 526 0.71 29.38 -23.51
N LYS A 527 -0.60 29.60 -23.33
CA LYS A 527 -1.24 29.71 -22.02
C LYS A 527 -1.00 28.46 -21.16
N LEU A 528 -1.13 27.26 -21.74
CA LEU A 528 -0.91 25.99 -21.04
C LEU A 528 0.56 25.83 -20.60
N THR A 529 1.50 26.16 -21.49
CA THR A 529 2.94 26.11 -21.18
C THR A 529 3.31 27.10 -20.09
N GLU A 530 2.87 28.35 -20.17
CA GLU A 530 3.14 29.38 -19.15
C GLU A 530 2.52 29.04 -17.79
N ALA A 531 1.34 28.42 -17.77
CA ALA A 531 0.71 27.99 -16.53
C ALA A 531 1.49 26.87 -15.86
N LEU A 532 1.94 25.88 -16.64
CA LEU A 532 2.80 24.80 -16.16
C LEU A 532 4.11 25.36 -15.57
N GLU A 533 4.76 26.28 -16.29
CA GLU A 533 6.01 26.92 -15.86
C GLU A 533 5.85 27.69 -14.53
N LYS A 534 4.72 28.37 -14.33
CA LYS A 534 4.43 29.09 -13.08
C LYS A 534 4.26 28.15 -11.89
N GLU A 535 3.68 26.99 -12.09
CA GLU A 535 3.45 26.02 -11.01
C GLU A 535 4.77 25.50 -10.43
N PHE A 536 5.77 25.29 -11.29
CA PHE A 536 7.14 24.99 -10.86
C PHE A 536 7.80 26.12 -10.05
N CYS A 537 7.34 27.37 -10.18
CA CYS A 537 7.86 28.51 -9.44
C CYS A 537 7.16 28.71 -8.09
N SER A 538 5.88 28.35 -7.95
CA SER A 538 5.10 28.59 -6.73
C SER A 538 5.42 27.65 -5.56
N GLU A 539 6.07 26.52 -5.81
CA GLU A 539 6.47 25.55 -4.78
C GLU A 539 7.87 25.82 -4.17
N CYS A 540 8.54 26.91 -4.58
CA CYS A 540 9.82 27.32 -4.00
C CYS A 540 9.58 28.35 -2.88
N GLU A 541 9.49 27.89 -1.62
CA GLU A 541 9.41 28.78 -0.44
C GLU A 541 10.70 29.59 -0.19
N GLU A 542 11.80 29.28 -0.89
CA GLU A 542 13.07 30.00 -0.82
C GLU A 542 13.34 30.80 -2.10
N LYS A 543 13.82 32.04 -1.93
CA LYS A 543 14.15 33.02 -2.97
C LYS A 543 15.35 32.60 -3.85
N GLU A 544 15.28 31.47 -4.51
CA GLU A 544 16.19 31.12 -5.60
C GLU A 544 15.50 31.32 -6.96
N ALA A 545 16.26 31.74 -7.96
CA ALA A 545 15.76 32.10 -9.29
C ALA A 545 14.91 30.97 -9.91
N PRO A 546 14.02 31.24 -10.90
CA PRO A 546 13.18 30.21 -11.47
C PRO A 546 14.05 29.04 -11.99
N ALA A 547 13.66 27.81 -11.72
CA ALA A 547 14.47 26.66 -12.15
C ALA A 547 14.38 26.47 -13.68
N VAL A 548 15.52 26.14 -14.31
CA VAL A 548 15.64 25.91 -15.77
C VAL A 548 14.67 24.81 -16.20
N MET A 549 13.89 25.06 -17.25
CA MET A 549 13.00 24.09 -17.87
C MET A 549 13.70 23.41 -19.05
N GLU A 550 13.74 22.08 -19.08
CA GLU A 550 14.37 21.31 -20.16
C GLU A 550 13.38 20.34 -20.85
N ILE A 551 13.62 20.09 -22.13
CA ILE A 551 13.08 18.95 -22.88
C ILE A 551 14.31 18.20 -23.37
N SER A 552 14.58 17.03 -22.80
CA SER A 552 15.76 16.25 -23.15
C SER A 552 15.61 14.78 -22.80
N PHE A 553 16.58 13.99 -23.24
CA PHE A 553 16.65 12.55 -23.01
C PHE A 553 16.69 12.18 -21.51
N PHE A 554 17.07 13.12 -20.64
CA PHE A 554 17.13 12.95 -19.19
C PHE A 554 15.79 13.11 -18.49
N ASN A 555 14.72 13.45 -19.21
CA ASN A 555 13.37 13.51 -18.63
C ASN A 555 12.97 12.12 -18.11
N PRO A 556 12.67 11.97 -16.80
CA PRO A 556 12.30 10.67 -16.23
C PRO A 556 10.93 10.18 -16.73
N VAL A 557 10.07 11.07 -17.25
CA VAL A 557 8.79 10.70 -17.86
C VAL A 557 9.01 10.31 -19.32
N THR A 558 9.37 9.05 -19.53
CA THR A 558 9.72 8.53 -20.85
C THR A 558 8.48 8.08 -21.64
N PHE A 559 8.46 8.38 -22.94
CA PHE A 559 7.46 7.83 -23.87
C PHE A 559 8.16 7.06 -24.98
N SER A 560 7.73 5.82 -25.22
CA SER A 560 8.21 5.03 -26.36
C SER A 560 7.79 5.69 -27.66
N TRP A 561 8.61 5.61 -28.71
CA TRP A 561 8.27 6.13 -30.04
C TRP A 561 8.56 5.09 -31.12
N LYS A 562 7.79 5.12 -32.20
CA LYS A 562 7.94 4.21 -33.35
C LYS A 562 8.87 4.79 -34.39
N ILE A 563 9.77 3.98 -34.91
CA ILE A 563 10.67 4.38 -36.00
C ILE A 563 9.89 4.38 -37.33
N PRO A 564 9.81 5.50 -38.05
CA PRO A 564 9.07 5.59 -39.29
C PRO A 564 9.47 4.52 -40.31
N GLY A 565 8.48 3.81 -40.85
CA GLY A 565 8.69 2.78 -41.88
C GLY A 565 9.41 1.52 -41.40
N LYS A 566 9.57 1.31 -40.08
CA LYS A 566 10.22 0.13 -39.49
C LYS A 566 9.30 -0.50 -38.44
N GLU A 567 9.31 -1.83 -38.34
CA GLU A 567 8.76 -2.54 -37.18
C GLU A 567 9.74 -2.47 -36.00
N ALA A 568 9.99 -1.26 -35.51
CA ALA A 568 10.95 -0.99 -34.44
C ALA A 568 10.51 0.21 -33.61
N ASN A 569 10.80 0.16 -32.31
CA ASN A 569 10.56 1.25 -31.37
C ASN A 569 11.81 1.59 -30.56
N HIS A 570 11.79 2.74 -29.91
CA HIS A 570 12.72 3.08 -28.83
C HIS A 570 11.90 3.49 -27.60
N PRO A 571 12.25 3.06 -26.38
CA PRO A 571 11.46 3.22 -25.15
C PRO A 571 11.47 4.64 -24.58
N ASN A 572 12.19 5.55 -25.23
CA ASN A 572 12.34 6.92 -24.80
C ASN A 572 12.42 7.82 -26.03
N MET A 573 11.74 8.96 -25.97
CA MET A 573 11.83 10.02 -26.96
C MET A 573 12.85 11.03 -26.42
N PRO A 574 13.95 11.30 -27.15
CA PRO A 574 15.11 11.98 -26.57
C PRO A 574 14.92 13.50 -26.49
N GLY A 575 13.92 14.05 -27.16
CA GLY A 575 13.72 15.49 -27.27
C GLY A 575 12.59 15.81 -28.24
N VAL A 576 12.60 17.01 -28.81
CA VAL A 576 11.58 17.49 -29.74
C VAL A 576 11.95 17.08 -31.17
N ASP A 577 11.03 16.46 -31.89
CA ASP A 577 11.25 16.14 -33.31
C ASP A 577 11.52 17.41 -34.12
N MET A 578 12.72 17.52 -34.71
CA MET A 578 13.12 18.71 -35.47
C MET A 578 12.29 18.93 -36.73
N GLY A 579 11.61 17.88 -37.23
CA GLY A 579 10.69 18.00 -38.36
C GLY A 579 9.25 18.34 -37.97
N SER A 580 8.96 18.53 -36.68
CA SER A 580 7.60 18.75 -36.17
C SER A 580 7.24 20.23 -35.99
N GLU A 581 5.95 20.55 -36.11
CA GLU A 581 5.41 21.89 -35.81
C GLU A 581 5.62 22.29 -34.34
N THR A 582 5.84 21.31 -33.44
CA THR A 582 6.13 21.52 -32.02
C THR A 582 7.41 22.32 -31.80
N MET A 583 8.41 22.16 -32.69
CA MET A 583 9.68 22.87 -32.60
C MET A 583 9.46 24.39 -32.71
N ALA A 584 8.78 24.85 -33.76
CA ALA A 584 8.47 26.26 -33.98
C ALA A 584 7.59 26.84 -32.85
N PHE A 585 6.68 26.05 -32.29
CA PHE A 585 5.89 26.46 -31.13
C PHE A 585 6.77 26.70 -29.89
N LEU A 586 7.69 25.79 -29.59
CA LEU A 586 8.57 25.87 -28.42
C LEU A 586 9.55 27.05 -28.52
N GLU A 587 10.11 27.30 -29.69
CA GLU A 587 10.91 28.51 -29.96
C GLU A 587 10.09 29.78 -29.71
N ALA A 588 8.84 29.82 -30.18
CA ALA A 588 7.94 30.97 -29.99
C ALA A 588 7.48 31.19 -28.54
N VAL A 589 7.73 30.25 -27.62
CA VAL A 589 7.50 30.41 -26.17
C VAL A 589 8.80 30.44 -25.36
N GLY A 590 9.94 30.62 -26.03
CA GLY A 590 11.24 30.94 -25.42
C GLY A 590 12.15 29.75 -25.12
N TYR A 591 11.90 28.57 -25.70
CA TYR A 591 12.84 27.45 -25.60
C TYR A 591 13.88 27.52 -26.71
N GLU A 592 15.14 27.33 -26.35
CA GLU A 592 16.28 27.31 -27.27
C GLU A 592 16.87 25.91 -27.35
N THR A 593 17.26 25.49 -28.56
CA THR A 593 17.99 24.23 -28.73
C THR A 593 19.39 24.35 -28.14
N PHE A 594 19.74 23.46 -27.22
CA PHE A 594 21.08 23.41 -26.64
C PHE A 594 21.87 22.14 -27.04
N ALA A 595 21.18 21.11 -27.53
CA ALA A 595 21.80 19.94 -28.13
C ALA A 595 20.90 19.32 -29.21
N VAL A 596 21.51 18.61 -30.16
CA VAL A 596 20.80 17.82 -31.17
C VAL A 596 21.15 16.36 -30.96
N GLN A 597 20.12 15.50 -30.82
CA GLN A 597 20.24 14.07 -30.66
C GLN A 597 19.79 13.36 -31.95
N ASN A 598 20.62 12.46 -32.45
CA ASN A 598 20.28 11.63 -33.60
C ASN A 598 19.87 10.24 -33.15
N ALA A 599 18.70 9.81 -33.61
CA ALA A 599 18.24 8.45 -33.51
C ALA A 599 18.85 7.60 -34.60
N TYR A 600 19.51 6.52 -34.20
CA TYR A 600 20.09 5.53 -35.10
C TYR A 600 19.30 4.24 -35.07
N TYR A 601 19.24 3.57 -36.21
CA TYR A 601 18.62 2.25 -36.37
C TYR A 601 19.54 1.32 -37.15
N LEU A 602 19.56 0.05 -36.74
CA LEU A 602 20.15 -1.05 -37.49
C LEU A 602 19.28 -2.31 -37.34
N SER A 603 19.01 -3.00 -38.44
CA SER A 603 18.46 -4.35 -38.39
C SER A 603 19.58 -5.34 -38.08
N LEU A 604 19.36 -6.22 -37.10
CA LEU A 604 20.33 -7.22 -36.69
C LEU A 604 20.10 -8.60 -37.32
N ASN A 605 18.91 -8.86 -37.90
CA ASN A 605 18.58 -10.15 -38.52
C ASN A 605 19.68 -10.63 -39.48
N ASP A 606 20.11 -9.75 -40.39
CA ASP A 606 21.12 -10.06 -41.41
C ASP A 606 22.46 -9.36 -41.15
N TYR A 607 22.70 -8.88 -39.92
CA TYR A 607 23.92 -8.16 -39.61
C TYR A 607 25.16 -9.05 -39.78
N VAL A 608 26.12 -8.54 -40.55
CA VAL A 608 27.47 -9.08 -40.74
C VAL A 608 28.43 -7.88 -40.79
N PRO A 609 29.53 -7.88 -40.01
CA PRO A 609 30.55 -6.84 -40.13
C PRO A 609 31.13 -6.79 -41.55
N ASP A 610 31.35 -5.58 -42.06
CA ASP A 610 31.92 -5.40 -43.41
C ASP A 610 33.39 -5.85 -43.49
N GLU A 611 33.92 -5.99 -44.71
CA GLU A 611 35.30 -6.40 -44.95
C GLU A 611 36.32 -5.47 -44.28
N THR A 612 36.01 -4.18 -44.17
CA THR A 612 36.90 -3.20 -43.52
C THR A 612 37.00 -3.48 -42.02
N MET A 613 35.88 -3.82 -41.37
CA MET A 613 35.82 -4.19 -39.97
C MET A 613 36.54 -5.51 -39.70
N ASN A 614 36.34 -6.51 -40.56
CA ASN A 614 37.00 -7.82 -40.44
C ASN A 614 38.52 -7.69 -40.57
N ARG A 615 39.01 -6.95 -41.59
CA ARG A 615 40.45 -6.65 -41.71
C ARG A 615 40.98 -5.91 -40.47
N LYS A 616 40.21 -4.98 -39.92
CA LYS A 616 40.62 -4.26 -38.71
C LYS A 616 40.71 -5.17 -37.48
N LYS A 617 39.80 -6.14 -37.35
CA LYS A 617 39.84 -7.17 -36.31
C LYS A 617 41.09 -8.04 -36.45
N GLU A 618 41.45 -8.43 -37.68
CA GLU A 618 42.67 -9.20 -37.96
C GLU A 618 43.95 -8.41 -37.62
N GLU A 619 44.04 -7.13 -38.00
CA GLU A 619 45.16 -6.25 -37.62
C GLU A 619 45.32 -6.16 -36.09
N LEU A 620 44.22 -6.03 -35.35
CA LEU A 620 44.24 -5.97 -33.89
C LEU A 620 44.64 -7.31 -33.28
N SER A 621 44.19 -8.43 -33.86
CA SER A 621 44.60 -9.78 -33.46
C SER A 621 46.11 -9.99 -33.66
N GLN A 622 46.67 -9.54 -34.78
CA GLN A 622 48.13 -9.56 -35.03
C GLN A 622 48.90 -8.67 -34.04
N ALA A 623 48.29 -7.59 -33.55
CA ALA A 623 48.82 -6.76 -32.46
C ALA A 623 48.59 -7.35 -31.06
N GLY A 624 48.09 -8.58 -30.97
CA GLY A 624 47.86 -9.32 -29.73
C GLY A 624 46.59 -8.92 -28.97
N ILE A 625 45.61 -8.30 -29.65
CA ILE A 625 44.33 -7.91 -29.07
C ILE A 625 43.23 -8.87 -29.54
N SER A 626 42.65 -9.63 -28.61
CA SER A 626 41.45 -10.45 -28.84
C SER A 626 40.19 -9.78 -28.28
N PHE A 627 39.01 -10.21 -28.71
CA PHE A 627 37.71 -9.75 -28.23
C PHE A 627 37.00 -10.94 -27.59
N GLU A 628 36.68 -10.84 -26.30
CA GLU A 628 36.23 -11.96 -25.49
C GLU A 628 35.04 -11.57 -24.61
N ILE A 629 34.28 -12.56 -24.12
CA ILE A 629 33.29 -12.33 -23.07
C ILE A 629 34.01 -12.20 -21.73
N TYR A 630 33.70 -11.13 -21.00
CA TYR A 630 34.34 -10.83 -19.73
C TYR A 630 34.05 -11.90 -18.67
N ARG A 631 35.09 -12.60 -18.25
CA ARG A 631 35.06 -13.53 -17.12
C ARG A 631 35.72 -12.93 -15.87
N PRO A 632 34.96 -12.65 -14.80
CA PRO A 632 35.52 -12.26 -13.51
C PRO A 632 36.53 -13.30 -13.01
N GLY A 633 37.70 -12.86 -12.53
CA GLY A 633 38.76 -13.74 -12.03
C GLY A 633 39.73 -14.27 -13.09
N TRP A 634 39.36 -14.22 -14.38
CA TRP A 634 40.29 -14.51 -15.49
C TRP A 634 40.89 -13.24 -16.08
N HIS A 635 40.03 -12.27 -16.39
CA HIS A 635 40.44 -10.98 -16.91
C HIS A 635 40.85 -10.02 -15.79
N THR A 636 41.81 -9.14 -16.11
CA THR A 636 42.43 -8.19 -15.17
C THR A 636 42.25 -6.75 -15.65
N GLY A 637 42.25 -5.78 -14.73
CA GLY A 637 42.23 -4.35 -15.06
C GLY A 637 40.85 -3.75 -15.37
N MET A 638 39.75 -4.52 -15.30
CA MET A 638 38.39 -3.98 -15.52
C MET A 638 38.01 -2.89 -14.51
N GLN A 639 38.30 -3.10 -13.22
CA GLN A 639 37.95 -2.14 -12.17
C GLN A 639 38.78 -0.85 -12.28
N GLU A 640 40.07 -0.96 -12.64
CA GLU A 640 40.94 0.18 -12.92
C GLU A 640 40.47 0.97 -14.14
N LEU A 641 40.03 0.27 -15.19
CA LEU A 641 39.47 0.87 -16.39
C LEU A 641 38.21 1.69 -16.05
N LEU A 642 37.24 1.10 -15.34
CA LEU A 642 35.98 1.78 -15.00
C LEU A 642 36.23 3.03 -14.14
N LYS A 643 37.12 2.93 -13.14
CA LYS A 643 37.59 4.07 -12.35
C LYS A 643 38.25 5.15 -13.21
N GLY A 644 39.12 4.74 -14.13
CA GLY A 644 39.83 5.65 -15.04
C GLY A 644 38.94 6.35 -16.06
N LEU A 645 37.75 5.81 -16.34
CA LEU A 645 36.74 6.44 -17.20
C LEU A 645 35.88 7.46 -16.46
N GLY A 646 35.93 7.51 -15.13
CA GLY A 646 35.33 8.57 -14.32
C GLY A 646 33.79 8.56 -14.25
N ASN A 647 33.13 7.47 -14.67
CA ASN A 647 31.69 7.31 -14.57
C ASN A 647 31.32 6.34 -13.44
N ARG A 648 30.96 6.90 -12.27
CA ARG A 648 30.61 6.13 -11.07
C ARG A 648 29.40 5.20 -11.27
N SER A 649 28.49 5.53 -12.19
CA SER A 649 27.34 4.67 -12.51
C SER A 649 27.81 3.37 -13.19
N TRP A 650 28.76 3.47 -14.11
CA TRP A 650 29.31 2.32 -14.81
C TRP A 650 30.07 1.36 -13.88
N GLU A 651 30.76 1.87 -12.86
CA GLU A 651 31.41 0.98 -11.86
C GLU A 651 30.41 0.03 -11.18
N ARG A 652 29.20 0.51 -10.90
CA ARG A 652 28.14 -0.28 -10.27
C ARG A 652 27.39 -1.14 -11.29
N GLU A 653 26.96 -0.54 -12.39
CA GLU A 653 26.06 -1.18 -13.37
C GLU A 653 26.77 -2.26 -14.20
N ILE A 654 28.01 -2.01 -14.63
CA ILE A 654 28.77 -2.95 -15.47
C ILE A 654 29.22 -4.17 -14.66
N LEU A 655 29.50 -4.02 -13.36
CA LEU A 655 29.99 -5.10 -12.51
C LEU A 655 28.90 -5.80 -11.68
N ALA A 656 27.65 -5.35 -11.74
CA ALA A 656 26.57 -5.90 -10.92
C ALA A 656 26.25 -7.36 -11.26
N GLU A 657 26.23 -7.73 -12.55
CA GLU A 657 25.83 -9.06 -13.02
C GLU A 657 26.63 -9.51 -14.26
N PRO A 658 27.97 -9.68 -14.17
CA PRO A 658 28.76 -10.17 -15.28
C PRO A 658 28.33 -11.60 -15.67
N ASP A 659 28.38 -11.92 -16.95
CA ASP A 659 28.07 -13.25 -17.47
C ASP A 659 28.99 -14.32 -16.86
N THR A 660 28.40 -15.26 -16.13
CA THR A 660 29.07 -16.39 -15.50
C THR A 660 28.41 -17.71 -15.92
N ASP A 661 29.07 -18.84 -15.66
CA ASP A 661 28.47 -20.17 -15.89
C ASP A 661 27.17 -20.40 -15.07
N ALA A 662 26.91 -19.57 -14.05
CA ALA A 662 25.70 -19.55 -13.23
C ALA A 662 24.61 -18.57 -13.73
N GLY A 663 24.84 -17.86 -14.84
CA GLY A 663 23.98 -16.81 -15.40
C GLY A 663 24.63 -15.41 -15.37
N GLY A 664 24.00 -14.44 -16.06
CA GLY A 664 24.42 -13.03 -16.12
C GLY A 664 24.21 -12.39 -17.50
N ARG A 665 24.64 -11.14 -17.66
CA ARG A 665 24.56 -10.42 -18.95
C ARG A 665 25.94 -10.27 -19.59
N PRO A 666 26.14 -10.69 -20.87
CA PRO A 666 27.46 -10.67 -21.49
C PRO A 666 28.05 -9.26 -21.59
N ILE A 667 29.33 -9.14 -21.28
CA ILE A 667 30.11 -7.92 -21.48
C ILE A 667 31.25 -8.30 -22.42
N ILE A 668 31.32 -7.67 -23.58
CA ILE A 668 32.40 -7.89 -24.54
C ILE A 668 33.58 -7.01 -24.12
N VAL A 669 34.78 -7.59 -24.06
CA VAL A 669 36.02 -6.90 -23.69
C VAL A 669 37.10 -7.13 -24.75
N PRO A 670 37.76 -6.08 -25.27
CA PRO A 670 39.03 -6.24 -25.95
C PRO A 670 40.13 -6.48 -24.91
N VAL A 671 40.92 -7.52 -25.08
CA VAL A 671 41.97 -7.92 -24.14
C VAL A 671 43.31 -8.07 -24.85
N GLN A 672 44.39 -7.68 -24.16
CA GLN A 672 45.75 -7.98 -24.58
C GLN A 672 46.40 -8.85 -23.50
N GLY A 673 46.66 -10.11 -23.81
CA GLY A 673 46.94 -11.14 -22.82
C GLY A 673 45.72 -11.38 -21.92
N LYS A 674 45.77 -10.92 -20.66
CA LYS A 674 44.62 -10.96 -19.71
C LYS A 674 44.10 -9.58 -19.34
N ARG A 675 44.70 -8.50 -19.86
CA ARG A 675 44.37 -7.13 -19.46
C ARG A 675 43.25 -6.58 -20.33
N VAL A 676 42.18 -6.12 -19.68
CA VAL A 676 41.05 -5.46 -20.31
C VAL A 676 41.46 -4.07 -20.81
N LEU A 677 41.18 -3.79 -22.08
CA LEU A 677 41.46 -2.52 -22.76
C LEU A 677 40.21 -1.65 -22.98
N GLY A 678 39.03 -2.20 -22.71
CA GLY A 678 37.73 -1.58 -22.94
C GLY A 678 36.59 -2.49 -22.50
N PHE A 679 35.35 -2.05 -22.65
CA PHE A 679 34.17 -2.89 -22.45
C PHE A 679 33.02 -2.41 -23.34
N ALA A 680 32.12 -3.31 -23.69
CA ALA A 680 30.82 -3.01 -24.29
C ALA A 680 29.77 -3.98 -23.74
N GLY A 681 28.70 -3.44 -23.15
CA GLY A 681 27.70 -4.22 -22.40
C GLY A 681 27.50 -3.67 -20.98
N PRO A 682 26.90 -4.45 -20.06
CA PRO A 682 26.22 -5.72 -20.31
C PRO A 682 25.15 -5.60 -21.41
N VAL A 683 24.99 -6.67 -22.19
CA VAL A 683 24.02 -6.73 -23.30
C VAL A 683 22.80 -7.57 -22.94
N GLU A 684 21.62 -7.17 -23.44
CA GLU A 684 20.38 -7.92 -23.28
C GLU A 684 19.45 -7.74 -24.48
N VAL A 685 18.51 -8.67 -24.64
CA VAL A 685 17.45 -8.57 -25.64
C VAL A 685 16.15 -8.29 -24.92
N GLU A 686 15.57 -7.13 -25.19
CA GLU A 686 14.29 -6.74 -24.60
C GLU A 686 13.14 -7.54 -25.22
N LYS A 687 11.97 -7.54 -24.57
CA LYS A 687 10.74 -8.18 -25.08
C LYS A 687 10.32 -7.67 -26.46
N SER A 688 10.67 -6.43 -26.81
CA SER A 688 10.44 -5.84 -28.13
C SER A 688 11.27 -6.52 -29.24
N GLY A 689 12.27 -7.33 -28.87
CA GLY A 689 13.31 -7.83 -29.76
C GLY A 689 14.42 -6.80 -30.02
N ARG A 690 14.43 -5.67 -29.31
CA ARG A 690 15.51 -4.69 -29.35
C ARG A 690 16.73 -5.20 -28.59
N GLY A 691 17.91 -5.06 -29.18
CA GLY A 691 19.18 -5.21 -28.46
C GLY A 691 19.50 -3.97 -27.62
N TYR A 692 19.76 -4.16 -26.34
CA TYR A 692 20.18 -3.13 -25.39
C TYR A 692 21.61 -3.39 -24.92
N PHE A 693 22.33 -2.31 -24.61
CA PHE A 693 23.59 -2.38 -23.88
C PHE A 693 23.73 -1.17 -22.94
N ALA A 694 24.35 -1.38 -21.78
CA ALA A 694 24.48 -0.33 -20.76
C ALA A 694 25.53 0.74 -21.12
N GLY A 695 26.64 0.35 -21.76
CA GLY A 695 27.65 1.30 -22.18
C GLY A 695 28.78 0.70 -22.99
N ILE A 696 29.60 1.58 -23.57
CA ILE A 696 30.84 1.24 -24.26
C ILE A 696 31.94 2.22 -23.84
N GLY A 697 33.10 1.69 -23.45
CA GLY A 697 34.24 2.47 -22.99
C GLY A 697 35.57 1.87 -23.42
N ILE A 698 36.52 2.72 -23.81
CA ILE A 698 37.88 2.31 -24.20
C ILE A 698 38.92 3.06 -23.38
N ALA A 699 39.91 2.32 -22.88
CA ALA A 699 41.06 2.87 -22.16
C ALA A 699 41.74 3.97 -23.00
N PRO A 700 42.15 5.10 -22.39
CA PRO A 700 42.82 6.18 -23.13
C PRO A 700 44.01 5.72 -24.01
N SER A 701 44.81 4.78 -23.51
CA SER A 701 45.96 4.18 -24.22
C SER A 701 45.61 3.34 -25.47
N SER A 702 44.32 3.02 -25.63
CA SER A 702 43.79 2.17 -26.69
C SER A 702 42.88 2.93 -27.67
N ARG A 703 42.70 4.24 -27.46
CA ARG A 703 41.94 5.12 -28.37
C ARG A 703 42.73 5.35 -29.67
N GLY A 704 42.02 5.64 -30.76
CA GLY A 704 42.61 5.87 -32.09
C GLY A 704 43.09 4.62 -32.85
N LYS A 705 43.16 3.45 -32.20
CA LYS A 705 43.62 2.19 -32.81
C LYS A 705 42.52 1.40 -33.55
N GLY A 706 41.27 1.88 -33.55
CA GLY A 706 40.12 1.19 -34.13
C GLY A 706 39.46 0.15 -33.21
N VAL A 707 39.98 -0.07 -31.99
CA VAL A 707 39.46 -1.05 -31.02
C VAL A 707 37.97 -0.83 -30.73
N ALA A 708 37.53 0.42 -30.57
CA ALA A 708 36.13 0.75 -30.29
C ALA A 708 35.16 0.31 -31.39
N LYS A 709 35.58 0.43 -32.66
CA LYS A 709 34.77 0.08 -33.83
C LYS A 709 34.56 -1.43 -33.90
N VAL A 710 35.64 -2.19 -33.76
CA VAL A 710 35.57 -3.66 -33.75
C VAL A 710 34.79 -4.14 -32.52
N LEU A 711 35.06 -3.56 -31.34
CA LEU A 711 34.33 -3.92 -30.12
C LEU A 711 32.80 -3.76 -30.26
N PHE A 712 32.37 -2.65 -30.86
CA PHE A 712 30.95 -2.40 -31.08
C PHE A 712 30.35 -3.34 -32.14
N ALA A 713 31.12 -3.71 -33.17
CA ALA A 713 30.70 -4.71 -34.14
C ALA A 713 30.53 -6.11 -33.50
N GLU A 714 31.43 -6.50 -32.60
CA GLU A 714 31.29 -7.74 -31.80
C GLU A 714 30.06 -7.69 -30.89
N LEU A 715 29.77 -6.52 -30.30
CA LEU A 715 28.54 -6.33 -29.52
C LEU A 715 27.28 -6.56 -30.36
N CYS A 716 27.22 -6.03 -31.58
CA CYS A 716 26.10 -6.26 -32.50
C CYS A 716 25.97 -7.75 -32.87
N GLY A 717 27.10 -8.43 -33.10
CA GLY A 717 27.13 -9.88 -33.33
C GLY A 717 26.57 -10.67 -32.13
N CYS A 718 27.03 -10.34 -30.92
CA CYS A 718 26.55 -10.96 -29.69
C CYS A 718 25.03 -10.77 -29.49
N LEU A 719 24.52 -9.56 -29.70
CA LEU A 719 23.08 -9.29 -29.61
C LEU A 719 22.26 -10.08 -30.64
N LYS A 720 22.76 -10.20 -31.87
CA LYS A 720 22.15 -11.04 -32.91
C LYS A 720 22.09 -12.50 -32.49
N GLU A 721 23.18 -13.07 -32.00
CA GLU A 721 23.24 -14.46 -31.51
C GLU A 721 22.24 -14.72 -30.36
N LYS A 722 21.99 -13.69 -29.54
CA LYS A 722 20.98 -13.75 -28.47
C LYS A 722 19.55 -13.53 -28.93
N GLY A 723 19.31 -13.34 -30.23
CA GLY A 723 17.98 -13.19 -30.83
C GLY A 723 17.47 -11.75 -30.94
N ALA A 724 18.33 -10.74 -30.81
CA ALA A 724 17.93 -9.36 -31.11
C ALA A 724 17.62 -9.21 -32.60
N ARG A 725 16.46 -8.62 -32.91
CA ARG A 725 16.00 -8.36 -34.29
C ARG A 725 16.52 -7.04 -34.84
N PHE A 726 16.68 -6.06 -33.95
CA PHE A 726 17.12 -4.71 -34.31
C PHE A 726 17.78 -4.02 -33.11
N MET A 727 18.44 -2.90 -33.36
CA MET A 727 19.01 -2.04 -32.33
C MET A 727 18.72 -0.57 -32.66
N THR A 728 18.42 0.21 -31.62
CA THR A 728 18.17 1.65 -31.72
C THR A 728 18.97 2.37 -30.64
N LEU A 729 19.48 3.55 -30.99
CA LEU A 729 20.37 4.34 -30.13
C LEU A 729 20.13 5.83 -30.32
N PHE A 730 20.49 6.61 -29.32
CA PHE A 730 20.65 8.05 -29.45
C PHE A 730 22.11 8.46 -29.26
N THR A 731 22.53 9.46 -30.03
CA THR A 731 23.80 10.13 -29.79
C THR A 731 23.74 11.56 -30.25
N GLY A 732 24.40 12.45 -29.52
CA GLY A 732 24.48 13.85 -29.91
C GLY A 732 25.13 14.02 -31.29
N GLU A 733 24.68 15.01 -32.05
CA GLU A 733 25.21 15.34 -33.40
C GLU A 733 26.74 15.40 -33.42
N ASN A 734 27.32 16.00 -32.38
CA ASN A 734 28.76 16.22 -32.22
C ASN A 734 29.46 15.15 -31.37
N ASN A 735 28.76 14.08 -30.97
CA ASN A 735 29.35 13.05 -30.12
C ASN A 735 30.26 12.12 -30.95
N PRO A 736 31.54 11.93 -30.58
CA PRO A 736 32.45 11.05 -31.31
C PRO A 736 31.97 9.59 -31.42
N ALA A 737 31.09 9.14 -30.51
CA ALA A 737 30.49 7.80 -30.55
C ALA A 737 29.74 7.50 -31.85
N ARG A 738 29.22 8.54 -32.53
CA ARG A 738 28.61 8.45 -33.86
C ARG A 738 29.50 7.71 -34.87
N ASN A 739 30.79 7.99 -34.87
CA ASN A 739 31.76 7.35 -35.78
C ASN A 739 31.89 5.83 -35.57
N ILE A 740 31.56 5.35 -34.36
CA ILE A 740 31.55 3.92 -34.04
C ILE A 740 30.27 3.30 -34.59
N TYR A 741 29.13 3.95 -34.36
CA TYR A 741 27.82 3.44 -34.79
C TYR A 741 27.71 3.41 -36.33
N GLU A 742 28.10 4.48 -37.01
CA GLU A 742 28.06 4.54 -38.47
C GLU A 742 29.02 3.54 -39.12
N ALA A 743 30.18 3.28 -38.50
CA ALA A 743 31.11 2.25 -38.96
C ALA A 743 30.56 0.82 -38.80
N ALA A 744 29.62 0.60 -37.88
CA ALA A 744 28.88 -0.65 -37.75
C ALA A 744 27.61 -0.69 -38.63
N GLY A 745 27.42 0.29 -39.52
CA GLY A 745 26.31 0.31 -40.48
C GLY A 745 25.03 0.97 -39.97
N PHE A 746 25.03 1.56 -38.77
CA PHE A 746 23.87 2.33 -38.31
C PHE A 746 23.67 3.56 -39.19
N ARG A 747 22.40 3.92 -39.43
CA ARG A 747 22.02 5.16 -40.11
C ARG A 747 21.12 5.99 -39.20
N ALA A 748 21.34 7.30 -39.22
CA ALA A 748 20.42 8.24 -38.58
C ALA A 748 19.06 8.15 -39.29
N VAL A 749 18.01 7.90 -38.51
CA VAL A 749 16.63 7.79 -39.00
C VAL A 749 15.79 9.00 -38.62
N LYS A 750 16.20 9.75 -37.58
CA LYS A 750 15.51 10.94 -37.11
C LYS A 750 16.43 11.79 -36.23
N SER A 751 16.21 13.10 -36.20
CA SER A 751 16.93 14.04 -35.35
C SER A 751 15.96 14.77 -34.41
N PHE A 752 16.40 14.97 -33.18
CA PHE A 752 15.63 15.59 -32.11
C PHE A 752 16.42 16.74 -31.50
N ALA A 753 15.75 17.82 -31.16
CA ALA A 753 16.31 18.94 -30.43
C ALA A 753 16.09 18.75 -28.93
N ASP A 754 17.16 18.75 -28.15
CA ASP A 754 17.09 19.00 -26.72
C ASP A 754 16.98 20.51 -26.52
N MET A 755 15.89 20.94 -25.90
CA MET A 755 15.57 22.35 -25.77
C MET A 755 15.53 22.77 -24.31
N ARG A 756 15.88 24.02 -24.01
CA ARG A 756 15.79 24.58 -22.66
C ARG A 756 15.25 25.98 -22.68
N LYS A 757 14.58 26.36 -21.62
CA LYS A 757 14.19 27.74 -21.33
C LYS A 757 14.83 28.14 -20.01
N THR A 758 15.74 29.10 -20.08
CA THR A 758 16.32 29.73 -18.90
C THR A 758 15.43 30.88 -18.46
N PRO A 759 15.30 31.15 -17.16
CA PRO A 759 14.62 32.35 -16.69
C PRO A 759 15.36 33.56 -17.23
N GLU A 760 14.62 34.52 -17.80
CA GLU A 760 15.19 35.82 -18.14
C GLU A 760 15.79 36.42 -16.86
N SER A 761 17.07 36.78 -16.91
CA SER A 761 17.87 37.34 -15.81
C SER A 761 17.37 38.70 -15.34
#